data_AF-A0A0S7ZCB0-F1
#
_entry.id   AF-A0A0S7ZCB0-F1
#
_cell.length_a   1.000
_cell.length_b   1.000
_cell.length_c   1.000
_cell.angle_alpha   90.00
_cell.angle_beta   90.00
_cell.angle_gamma   90.00
#
_symmetry.space_group_name_H-M   'P 1'
#
loop_
_entity.id
_entity.type
_entity.pdbx_description
1 polymer ?
#
loop_
_entity_poly.entity_id
_entity_poly.type
_entity_poly.pdbx_seq_one_letter_code
_entity_poly.pdbx_strand_id
1 'polypeptide(L)'
;MARFLTKNGLKTAGIVLFSLGLAITSLYGGGVFDTWFPTDRATAAACPFVDGDVRDADPDTDEYQLSSNYSVSGSATAYDCTSFTSFVIPSGVTLTLQGNTSTGDIARMDFTNLTVNSNGVISADSQGCVDSSGDYSGYGPDSSNICTYDEVGAGKATGNLGGSGGGGHGGNGGRGADYLGGSYYDSATAPVLFGSSGGTSYGTSGGTGGGVVRLDVSGTFTHNGTIRANGSNGEYLPANLYRGSGGGSGGSVYLTVGTLAGSSGTFEAHGGGGGNGSSDDGGGGGGGRIAITYASSSFSGLDSSDFDVNGGSGNDTGVDGDKGTVYVRDTTNNDVWVYHGFTYEDTDWNVRNWTSDTSATNQYCSSSAVSPSITTTGTLTFGGTLDCSSGSLTSYDLSAATLAVSASTSMTIAAASTWTATTDFSIGSGTSISITQRTVDLEFDIPDGDDQTWDNVTIAVNAQGGLVIDDAIDIALTNGTDINASVDWTNLTGLSLASGTTITADERGCIDFDTDNHGYGPNSSNVCTYDTAGAGQGTTGAAAAGGGGYGGAGGDGDDFPGGIYYGSNTAPVLMGSSGGSSYGNAGGRGGGYVRIDVSGTFTHNGTITANGGDGTYLPSNLYRSSGGGSGGGIYVTTGVMAGTTGTFEAKGGDSGDGPQDDGGGGAGGRVAITYTSGTFSFDSTDFVMTGGSGHDTGQPGLKGTVYVRDTTNNDVWVYHGFMYDDTDWSAHDWTIDTSATNQYCTTAAVSPSVTASADLSVGGTLSCSPSGLTSFSFSGGSSFAVSSGMTITMTTTGSSLDFNIPAATSVTLDSFTLTGSLRGDFTIDDAATMTVSGTSTITSNVHWTNLAGLSLGSGTTIDADEKGCSDSTGDSHGYGPNTSNVCTYNTGGAGLGNTGVGGSGGGGNGGAGGDGTDYAGGSVNTDNSNTAPTLYGASGGTSYGVAGGIGGGVVRLDITGTFTHNGTIRADGGDGDWRPNNLYRASGGGSGGSIYVTTGTFSGTFGSFSVAGGLGAIGGGTPGGHDDGGSGGGGRVAVHYATDSSSFLSGLTAAGVAPGGAAQDSGEAGDTGTLYTNQTNDPPVVTVVTHSPPSPFIDDVVTISATATDDVGVTEIKLYLD
;
A
#
# COMPACT_ATOMS: atom_id res chain seq x y z
N MET A 1 -28.29 14.39 2.96
CA MET A 1 -28.81 14.60 4.33
C MET A 1 -29.55 13.40 4.96
N ALA A 2 -29.20 12.15 4.61
CA ALA A 2 -29.56 10.95 5.38
C ALA A 2 -28.55 9.82 5.07
N ARG A 3 -27.29 9.97 5.54
CA ARG A 3 -26.28 8.89 5.54
C ARG A 3 -25.00 9.19 6.36
N PHE A 4 -25.05 10.08 7.36
CA PHE A 4 -23.97 10.26 8.34
C PHE A 4 -24.37 9.57 9.64
N LEU A 5 -24.08 8.27 9.78
CA LEU A 5 -24.03 7.53 11.04
C LEU A 5 -23.73 6.05 10.73
N THR A 6 -22.44 5.68 10.64
CA THR A 6 -21.87 4.38 11.07
C THR A 6 -20.37 4.35 10.79
N LYS A 7 -19.55 4.96 11.65
CA LYS A 7 -18.17 4.54 11.99
C LYS A 7 -17.62 5.51 13.03
N ASN A 8 -17.95 5.28 14.29
CA ASN A 8 -17.14 5.68 15.44
C ASN A 8 -17.70 4.96 16.67
N GLY A 9 -17.10 3.81 16.97
CA GLY A 9 -17.41 3.04 18.16
C GLY A 9 -16.89 3.76 19.40
N LEU A 10 -17.78 4.45 20.12
CA LEU A 10 -17.54 4.83 21.50
C LEU A 10 -17.34 3.56 22.35
N LYS A 11 -16.12 3.34 22.86
CA LYS A 11 -15.89 2.54 24.06
C LYS A 11 -15.75 3.48 25.25
N THR A 12 -16.75 3.51 26.11
CA THR A 12 -16.68 4.12 27.45
C THR A 12 -17.11 3.06 28.46
N ALA A 13 -16.21 2.64 29.37
CA ALA A 13 -16.57 2.15 30.71
C ALA A 13 -15.34 1.89 31.60
N GLY A 14 -15.19 2.73 32.65
CA GLY A 14 -14.49 2.50 33.92
C GLY A 14 -12.96 2.55 33.90
N ILE A 15 -12.23 3.29 34.75
CA ILE A 15 -12.46 3.67 36.15
C ILE A 15 -11.84 5.06 36.39
N VAL A 16 -12.63 5.96 36.96
CA VAL A 16 -12.21 7.27 37.46
C VAL A 16 -11.66 7.10 38.88
N LEU A 17 -10.38 7.41 39.09
CA LEU A 17 -9.87 7.85 40.39
C LEU A 17 -9.59 9.35 40.29
N PHE A 18 -10.31 10.13 41.09
CA PHE A 18 -10.20 11.57 41.22
C PHE A 18 -8.84 12.00 41.79
N SER A 19 -8.15 12.91 41.10
CA SER A 19 -7.29 13.92 41.74
C SER A 19 -7.52 15.27 41.07
N LEU A 20 -8.17 16.18 41.80
CA LEU A 20 -8.45 17.56 41.45
C LEU A 20 -7.15 18.33 41.15
N GLY A 21 -7.05 18.88 39.94
CA GLY A 21 -6.18 20.01 39.59
C GLY A 21 -6.99 20.92 38.67
N LEU A 22 -7.25 22.14 39.13
CA LEU A 22 -8.22 23.09 38.57
C LEU A 22 -7.78 23.60 37.18
N ALA A 23 -8.55 23.31 36.14
CA ALA A 23 -8.51 24.03 34.86
C ALA A 23 -9.95 24.40 34.49
N ILE A 24 -10.25 25.69 34.45
CA ILE A 24 -11.54 26.24 34.04
C ILE A 24 -11.42 26.61 32.56
N THR A 25 -12.11 25.86 31.70
CA THR A 25 -12.36 26.19 30.30
C THR A 25 -13.59 27.10 30.18
N SER A 26 -13.49 28.14 29.35
CA SER A 26 -14.60 29.02 28.97
C SER A 26 -15.25 28.53 27.67
N LEU A 27 -16.55 28.27 27.70
CA LEU A 27 -17.40 28.13 26.52
C LEU A 27 -18.37 29.33 26.44
N TYR A 28 -18.71 29.69 25.20
CA TYR A 28 -19.66 30.71 24.70
C TYR A 28 -19.08 32.07 24.26
N GLY A 29 -18.71 32.13 22.97
CA GLY A 29 -19.50 32.84 21.95
C GLY A 29 -19.52 34.38 22.00
N GLY A 30 -18.84 34.99 21.01
CA GLY A 30 -19.26 36.24 20.37
C GLY A 30 -19.22 37.50 21.23
N GLY A 31 -18.06 38.15 21.23
CA GLY A 31 -17.94 39.58 21.54
C GLY A 31 -17.45 39.90 22.95
N VAL A 32 -16.14 39.83 23.18
CA VAL A 32 -15.42 40.70 24.13
C VAL A 32 -13.98 40.83 23.63
N PHE A 33 -13.64 41.93 22.96
CA PHE A 33 -12.26 42.42 22.95
C PHE A 33 -12.10 43.30 24.19
N ASP A 34 -10.91 43.23 24.80
CA ASP A 34 -10.43 44.09 25.88
C ASP A 34 -10.73 43.64 27.32
N THR A 35 -10.21 42.48 27.74
CA THR A 35 -10.03 42.19 29.18
C THR A 35 -8.79 41.34 29.47
N TRP A 36 -7.59 41.90 29.35
CA TRP A 36 -6.41 41.45 30.11
C TRP A 36 -5.49 42.63 30.49
N PHE A 37 -6.11 43.70 30.99
CA PHE A 37 -5.54 44.62 31.98
C PHE A 37 -6.68 44.94 32.97
N PRO A 38 -6.40 45.24 34.26
CA PRO A 38 -7.45 45.53 35.20
C PRO A 38 -8.23 46.77 34.71
N THR A 39 -9.52 46.60 34.41
CA THR A 39 -10.48 47.71 34.37
C THR A 39 -10.73 48.20 35.79
N ASP A 40 -9.71 48.72 36.44
CA ASP A 40 -9.88 49.69 37.52
C ASP A 40 -9.66 51.07 36.89
N ARG A 41 -10.58 51.99 37.18
CA ARG A 41 -10.58 53.37 36.69
C ARG A 41 -9.35 54.15 37.19
N ALA A 42 -8.18 53.85 36.67
CA ALA A 42 -7.10 54.81 36.61
C ALA A 42 -7.51 55.83 35.52
N THR A 43 -7.63 57.10 35.91
CA THR A 43 -7.85 58.19 34.95
C THR A 43 -6.72 58.17 33.92
N ALA A 44 -7.07 58.23 32.63
CA ALA A 44 -6.08 58.34 31.55
C ALA A 44 -5.03 59.40 31.88
N ALA A 45 -3.78 59.15 31.50
CA ALA A 45 -2.71 60.11 31.67
C ALA A 45 -3.02 61.35 30.81
N ALA A 46 -2.78 62.53 31.37
CA ALA A 46 -2.95 63.78 30.62
C ALA A 46 -1.99 63.80 29.43
N CYS A 47 -2.46 64.24 28.27
CA CYS A 47 -1.61 64.40 27.08
C CYS A 47 -0.32 65.17 27.42
N PRO A 48 0.87 64.70 26.99
CA PRO A 48 2.14 65.38 27.26
C PRO A 48 2.32 66.67 26.44
N PHE A 49 1.40 66.92 25.52
CA PHE A 49 1.33 68.06 24.62
C PHE A 49 0.27 69.06 25.09
N VAL A 50 0.58 70.34 24.98
CA VAL A 50 -0.33 71.43 25.33
C VAL A 50 -0.32 72.42 24.18
N ASP A 51 -1.50 72.67 23.60
CA ASP A 51 -1.72 73.65 22.51
C ASP A 51 -1.03 75.00 22.81
N GLY A 52 -0.33 75.53 21.80
CA GLY A 52 0.33 76.84 21.84
C GLY A 52 1.57 76.90 22.75
N ASP A 53 2.07 75.75 23.19
CA ASP A 53 3.37 75.68 23.86
C ASP A 53 4.53 75.84 22.86
N VAL A 54 5.76 75.93 23.36
CA VAL A 54 6.95 76.13 22.49
C VAL A 54 7.24 74.93 21.56
N ARG A 55 6.54 73.82 21.76
CA ARG A 55 6.69 72.57 21.00
C ARG A 55 5.61 72.43 19.93
N ASP A 56 4.63 73.33 19.93
CA ASP A 56 3.63 73.48 18.89
C ASP A 56 4.11 74.45 17.81
N ALA A 57 4.10 74.00 16.56
CA ALA A 57 4.43 74.78 15.38
C ALA A 57 3.18 75.38 14.70
N ASP A 58 1.98 74.99 15.12
CA ASP A 58 0.73 75.54 14.65
C ASP A 58 0.26 76.69 15.56
N PRO A 59 -0.08 77.88 15.01
CA PRO A 59 -0.68 78.97 15.80
C PRO A 59 -2.19 78.83 16.07
N ASP A 60 -2.89 77.89 15.42
CA ASP A 60 -4.33 77.66 15.60
C ASP A 60 -4.64 76.73 16.79
N THR A 61 -5.76 76.93 17.49
CA THR A 61 -6.04 76.25 18.78
C THR A 61 -6.62 74.83 18.67
N ASP A 62 -6.75 74.32 17.45
CA ASP A 62 -7.45 73.08 17.13
C ASP A 62 -6.57 71.99 16.50
N GLU A 63 -5.37 72.31 16.02
CA GLU A 63 -4.37 71.36 15.52
C GLU A 63 -3.05 71.50 16.30
N TYR A 64 -2.36 70.38 16.55
CA TYR A 64 -1.05 70.39 17.22
C TYR A 64 0.01 69.87 16.26
N GLN A 65 0.99 70.69 15.92
CA GLN A 65 2.07 70.29 15.00
C GLN A 65 3.42 70.24 15.73
N LEU A 66 4.05 69.08 15.78
CA LEU A 66 5.33 68.91 16.49
C LEU A 66 6.45 69.80 15.88
N SER A 67 7.04 70.70 16.66
CA SER A 67 8.06 71.64 16.17
C SER A 67 9.49 71.07 16.12
N SER A 68 9.75 70.00 16.87
CA SER A 68 11.07 69.33 16.95
C SER A 68 10.93 67.94 17.56
N ASN A 69 12.00 67.13 17.50
CA ASN A 69 11.99 65.77 18.04
C ASN A 69 11.60 65.75 19.53
N TYR A 70 10.74 64.81 19.90
CA TYR A 70 10.24 64.69 21.27
C TYR A 70 10.12 63.24 21.70
N SER A 71 10.40 62.97 22.98
CA SER A 71 10.27 61.64 23.58
C SER A 71 9.16 61.63 24.62
N VAL A 72 8.25 60.65 24.50
CA VAL A 72 7.20 60.37 25.49
C VAL A 72 7.62 59.14 26.28
N SER A 73 7.63 59.24 27.61
CA SER A 73 7.94 58.12 28.49
C SER A 73 6.75 57.18 28.67
N GLY A 74 7.03 55.91 28.96
CA GLY A 74 5.99 54.92 29.25
C GLY A 74 5.17 55.30 30.49
N SER A 75 3.89 54.93 30.47
CA SER A 75 2.97 55.16 31.57
C SER A 75 2.07 53.94 31.79
N ALA A 76 1.64 53.72 33.03
CA ALA A 76 0.69 52.66 33.38
C ALA A 76 -0.70 52.84 32.73
N THR A 77 -1.00 54.03 32.20
CA THR A 77 -2.27 54.35 31.52
C THR A 77 -2.03 55.08 30.20
N ALA A 78 -2.96 54.95 29.25
CA ALA A 78 -2.92 55.66 27.97
C ALA A 78 -2.87 57.19 28.13
N TYR A 79 -2.15 57.87 27.25
CA TYR A 79 -2.17 59.31 27.08
C TYR A 79 -3.35 59.72 26.20
N ASP A 80 -4.30 60.45 26.77
CA ASP A 80 -5.47 60.96 26.02
C ASP A 80 -5.12 62.30 25.35
N CYS A 81 -4.80 62.25 24.06
CA CYS A 81 -4.56 63.41 23.21
C CYS A 81 -5.72 63.68 22.22
N THR A 82 -6.93 63.23 22.56
CA THR A 82 -8.13 63.42 21.72
C THR A 82 -8.68 64.84 21.75
N SER A 83 -8.15 65.72 22.62
CA SER A 83 -8.54 67.13 22.68
C SER A 83 -8.18 67.92 21.42
N PHE A 84 -7.14 67.50 20.69
CA PHE A 84 -6.79 68.10 19.41
C PHE A 84 -7.67 67.55 18.30
N THR A 85 -8.08 68.40 17.37
CA THR A 85 -8.78 67.92 16.18
C THR A 85 -7.84 67.14 15.27
N SER A 86 -6.57 67.54 15.17
CA SER A 86 -5.52 66.90 14.38
C SER A 86 -4.19 66.99 15.11
N PHE A 87 -3.42 65.90 15.12
CA PHE A 87 -2.04 65.88 15.59
C PHE A 87 -1.11 65.59 14.40
N VAL A 88 -0.12 66.45 14.17
CA VAL A 88 0.74 66.38 12.98
C VAL A 88 2.19 66.17 13.37
N ILE A 89 2.80 65.13 12.80
CA ILE A 89 4.25 64.91 12.80
C ILE A 89 4.79 65.34 11.44
N PRO A 90 5.45 66.52 11.36
CA PRO A 90 5.94 67.04 10.10
C PRO A 90 7.19 66.31 9.60
N SER A 91 7.55 66.61 8.35
CA SER A 91 8.74 66.06 7.72
C SER A 91 10.01 66.34 8.51
N GLY A 92 10.83 65.31 8.74
CA GLY A 92 12.11 65.41 9.44
C GLY A 92 12.00 65.45 10.97
N VAL A 93 10.79 65.32 11.53
CA VAL A 93 10.57 65.29 12.99
C VAL A 93 10.25 63.88 13.47
N THR A 94 10.84 63.50 14.61
CA THR A 94 10.65 62.20 15.26
C THR A 94 9.94 62.32 16.60
N LEU A 95 8.85 61.59 16.75
CA LEU A 95 8.23 61.31 18.05
C LEU A 95 8.71 59.95 18.54
N THR A 96 9.47 59.93 19.62
CA THR A 96 9.98 58.70 20.24
C THR A 96 9.06 58.23 21.36
N LEU A 97 8.58 56.99 21.28
CA LEU A 97 7.76 56.34 22.30
C LEU A 97 8.66 55.41 23.12
N GLN A 98 8.95 55.79 24.37
CA GLN A 98 9.86 55.06 25.24
C GLN A 98 9.09 54.09 26.12
N GLY A 99 9.57 52.85 26.22
CA GLY A 99 9.14 51.91 27.24
C GLY A 99 9.87 52.12 28.56
N ASN A 100 9.28 51.67 29.66
CA ASN A 100 9.97 51.46 30.92
C ASN A 100 10.12 49.96 31.17
N THR A 101 11.25 49.40 30.75
CA THR A 101 11.56 47.96 30.82
C THR A 101 11.56 47.40 32.24
N SER A 102 11.68 48.25 33.27
CA SER A 102 11.63 47.85 34.68
C SER A 102 10.21 47.75 35.24
N THR A 103 9.24 48.47 34.67
CA THR A 103 7.83 48.45 35.12
C THR A 103 6.90 47.78 34.12
N GLY A 104 7.35 47.57 32.87
CA GLY A 104 6.53 47.08 31.76
C GLY A 104 5.70 48.17 31.07
N ASP A 105 5.75 49.40 31.57
CA ASP A 105 4.93 50.51 31.06
C ASP A 105 5.34 50.91 29.63
N ILE A 106 4.35 51.12 28.76
CA ILE A 106 4.51 51.55 27.36
C ILE A 106 3.92 52.95 27.16
N ALA A 107 4.37 53.67 26.13
CA ALA A 107 3.78 54.95 25.75
C ALA A 107 2.60 54.74 24.79
N ARG A 108 1.42 54.41 25.34
CA ARG A 108 0.16 54.30 24.58
C ARG A 108 -0.45 55.68 24.35
N MET A 109 -0.77 56.01 23.10
CA MET A 109 -1.26 57.35 22.70
C MET A 109 -2.62 57.27 21.99
N ASP A 110 -3.58 58.06 22.46
CA ASP A 110 -4.93 58.13 21.88
C ASP A 110 -5.12 59.49 21.16
N PHE A 111 -5.58 59.45 19.91
CA PHE A 111 -5.78 60.65 19.07
C PHE A 111 -7.19 60.68 18.43
N THR A 112 -7.66 61.90 18.10
CA THR A 112 -8.82 62.08 17.24
C THR A 112 -8.43 61.88 15.77
N ASN A 113 -7.56 62.73 15.22
CA ASN A 113 -6.92 62.50 13.92
C ASN A 113 -5.39 62.60 14.09
N LEU A 114 -4.66 61.80 13.31
CA LEU A 114 -3.19 61.77 13.32
C LEU A 114 -2.69 61.90 11.87
N THR A 115 -1.69 62.74 11.64
CA THR A 115 -1.01 62.86 10.35
C THR A 115 0.49 62.69 10.55
N VAL A 116 1.09 61.71 9.85
CA VAL A 116 2.54 61.57 9.76
C VAL A 116 2.96 61.88 8.34
N ASN A 117 3.59 63.05 8.16
CA ASN A 117 4.03 63.51 6.85
C ASN A 117 5.23 62.70 6.34
N SER A 118 5.52 62.81 5.05
CA SER A 118 6.70 62.17 4.45
C SER A 118 7.98 62.55 5.19
N ASN A 119 8.78 61.54 5.56
CA ASN A 119 9.98 61.65 6.42
C ASN A 119 9.70 62.06 7.88
N GLY A 120 8.44 62.16 8.32
CA GLY A 120 8.07 62.17 9.73
C GLY A 120 8.16 60.77 10.31
N VAL A 121 8.54 60.64 11.58
CA VAL A 121 8.80 59.33 12.21
C VAL A 121 8.11 59.21 13.57
N ILE A 122 7.43 58.09 13.81
CA ILE A 122 7.14 57.60 15.16
C ILE A 122 8.06 56.41 15.42
N SER A 123 8.91 56.48 16.44
CA SER A 123 9.94 55.47 16.70
C SER A 123 9.89 54.94 18.12
N ALA A 124 10.03 53.63 18.27
CA ALA A 124 10.33 52.95 19.51
C ALA A 124 11.63 52.13 19.37
N ASP A 125 12.55 52.54 18.49
CA ASP A 125 13.77 51.77 18.21
C ASP A 125 14.63 51.62 19.45
N SER A 126 15.11 50.40 19.71
CA SER A 126 15.97 50.10 20.85
C SER A 126 15.40 50.56 22.21
N GLN A 127 14.06 50.68 22.33
CA GLN A 127 13.38 51.04 23.58
C GLN A 127 12.77 49.82 24.30
N GLY A 128 13.11 48.61 23.87
CA GLY A 128 12.71 47.34 24.47
C GLY A 128 13.73 46.81 25.48
N CYS A 129 13.72 45.49 25.71
CA CYS A 129 14.58 44.88 26.70
C CYS A 129 16.07 45.09 26.36
N VAL A 130 16.82 45.49 27.39
CA VAL A 130 18.25 45.80 27.32
C VAL A 130 18.98 44.93 28.33
N ASP A 131 20.12 44.38 27.93
CA ASP A 131 21.01 43.72 28.88
C ASP A 131 21.64 44.76 29.83
N SER A 132 21.49 44.54 31.13
CA SER A 132 22.00 45.43 32.17
C SER A 132 22.80 44.73 33.26
N SER A 133 22.97 43.40 33.24
CA SER A 133 23.60 42.65 34.34
C SER A 133 25.02 42.17 34.06
N GLY A 134 25.44 42.04 32.80
CA GLY A 134 26.72 41.40 32.47
C GLY A 134 26.77 39.92 32.82
N ASP A 135 25.63 39.33 33.21
CA ASP A 135 25.40 37.89 33.21
C ASP A 135 25.15 37.51 31.75
N TYR A 136 25.85 36.50 31.23
CA TYR A 136 25.98 36.23 29.79
C TYR A 136 24.69 35.83 29.04
N SER A 137 23.49 36.27 29.44
CA SER A 137 22.20 35.97 28.82
C SER A 137 21.48 37.26 28.43
N GLY A 138 20.67 37.21 27.37
CA GLY A 138 19.77 38.30 27.02
C GLY A 138 18.62 38.44 28.03
N TYR A 139 17.95 39.59 27.98
CA TYR A 139 16.72 39.89 28.71
C TYR A 139 15.52 39.75 27.78
N GLY A 140 14.41 39.24 28.32
CA GLY A 140 13.13 39.14 27.63
C GLY A 140 11.99 39.61 28.54
N PRO A 141 10.87 40.09 27.98
CA PRO A 141 9.72 40.48 28.78
C PRO A 141 9.04 39.25 29.38
N ASP A 142 8.52 39.39 30.60
CA ASP A 142 7.56 38.46 31.17
C ASP A 142 6.12 38.78 30.72
N SER A 143 5.13 38.06 31.25
CA SER A 143 3.70 38.31 30.98
C SER A 143 3.19 39.70 31.37
N SER A 144 3.93 40.45 32.20
CA SER A 144 3.63 41.83 32.58
C SER A 144 4.48 42.84 31.81
N ASN A 145 5.17 42.40 30.76
CA ASN A 145 6.09 43.18 29.94
C ASN A 145 7.34 43.69 30.69
N ILE A 146 7.64 43.13 31.86
CA ILE A 146 8.84 43.49 32.63
C ILE A 146 10.01 42.69 32.07
N CYS A 147 11.11 43.37 31.74
CA CYS A 147 12.28 42.69 31.20
C CYS A 147 13.05 41.96 32.30
N THR A 148 13.14 40.63 32.20
CA THR A 148 13.85 39.75 33.13
C THR A 148 14.88 38.89 32.40
N TYR A 149 15.86 38.35 33.14
CA TYR A 149 16.86 37.43 32.62
C TYR A 149 16.66 35.98 33.11
N ASP A 150 15.75 35.75 34.06
CA ASP A 150 15.42 34.44 34.62
C ASP A 150 14.51 33.62 33.69
N GLU A 151 14.16 32.38 34.05
CA GLU A 151 13.38 31.47 33.19
C GLU A 151 12.00 32.01 32.75
N VAL A 152 11.57 33.17 33.26
CA VAL A 152 10.28 33.80 32.96
C VAL A 152 10.37 34.74 31.74
N GLY A 153 11.56 35.25 31.40
CA GLY A 153 11.75 36.19 30.29
C GLY A 153 11.64 35.52 28.92
N ALA A 154 10.68 35.96 28.09
CA ALA A 154 10.38 35.37 26.80
C ALA A 154 11.39 35.77 25.70
N GLY A 155 11.67 34.85 24.77
CA GLY A 155 12.53 35.09 23.60
C GLY A 155 13.92 35.63 23.89
N LYS A 156 14.42 35.46 25.12
CA LYS A 156 15.79 35.80 25.48
C LYS A 156 16.76 34.84 24.79
N ALA A 157 17.89 35.36 24.35
CA ALA A 157 18.93 34.54 23.75
C ALA A 157 19.99 34.12 24.77
N THR A 158 20.70 33.03 24.46
CA THR A 158 21.80 32.55 25.29
C THR A 158 23.15 33.11 24.82
N GLY A 159 24.10 33.24 25.74
CA GLY A 159 25.46 33.71 25.49
C GLY A 159 26.42 33.22 26.58
N ASN A 160 27.73 33.34 26.31
CA ASN A 160 28.82 33.12 27.28
C ASN A 160 30.17 33.57 26.68
N LEU A 161 31.17 32.69 26.68
CA LEU A 161 32.49 32.87 26.11
C LEU A 161 32.51 32.62 24.59
N GLY A 162 31.47 32.96 23.83
CA GLY A 162 31.37 32.60 22.41
C GLY A 162 30.43 33.51 21.61
N GLY A 163 30.13 33.13 20.37
CA GLY A 163 29.20 33.83 19.48
C GLY A 163 27.77 33.66 19.98
N SER A 164 27.15 34.74 20.47
CA SER A 164 25.88 34.68 21.20
C SER A 164 24.66 34.69 20.27
N GLY A 165 23.55 34.08 20.67
CA GLY A 165 22.32 34.05 19.88
C GLY A 165 21.62 35.42 19.84
N GLY A 166 20.85 35.68 18.79
CA GLY A 166 19.98 36.87 18.69
C GLY A 166 18.69 36.72 19.49
N GLY A 167 18.11 37.83 19.94
CA GLY A 167 16.82 37.85 20.64
C GLY A 167 15.67 37.48 19.69
N GLY A 168 14.61 36.85 20.19
CA GLY A 168 13.38 36.55 19.43
C GLY A 168 12.22 37.45 19.84
N HIS A 169 11.31 37.74 18.91
CA HIS A 169 9.99 38.38 19.12
C HIS A 169 9.31 38.34 17.75
N GLY A 170 8.10 37.80 17.57
CA GLY A 170 7.50 37.61 16.24
C GLY A 170 8.16 36.50 15.39
N GLY A 171 9.45 36.68 15.08
CA GLY A 171 10.36 35.65 14.56
C GLY A 171 11.33 35.15 15.63
N ASN A 172 11.90 33.96 15.42
CA ASN A 172 13.00 33.48 16.27
C ASN A 172 14.27 34.29 16.00
N GLY A 173 15.08 34.48 17.02
CA GLY A 173 16.44 34.98 16.86
C GLY A 173 17.35 33.93 16.24
N GLY A 174 18.26 34.38 15.39
CA GLY A 174 19.27 33.56 14.77
C GLY A 174 20.24 32.98 15.79
N ARG A 175 20.69 31.76 15.52
CA ARG A 175 21.75 31.10 16.29
C ARG A 175 23.10 31.79 16.03
N GLY A 176 23.84 32.11 17.10
CA GLY A 176 25.24 32.52 17.01
C GLY A 176 26.17 31.30 16.87
N ALA A 177 27.47 31.52 16.74
CA ALA A 177 28.45 30.44 16.56
C ALA A 177 28.29 29.31 17.61
N ASP A 178 28.03 29.69 18.87
CA ASP A 178 28.02 28.76 20.01
C ASP A 178 26.65 28.62 20.67
N TYR A 179 25.78 29.62 20.55
CA TYR A 179 24.56 29.75 21.37
C TYR A 179 23.29 29.93 20.54
N LEU A 180 22.19 29.32 21.02
CA LEU A 180 20.87 29.41 20.39
C LEU A 180 20.28 30.82 20.55
N GLY A 181 19.58 31.28 19.52
CA GLY A 181 18.75 32.47 19.60
C GLY A 181 17.46 32.25 20.39
N GLY A 182 16.75 33.33 20.68
CA GLY A 182 15.50 33.30 21.43
C GLY A 182 14.29 32.91 20.58
N SER A 183 13.29 32.26 21.19
CA SER A 183 12.02 31.93 20.52
C SER A 183 11.13 33.15 20.31
N TYR A 184 10.20 33.07 19.35
CA TYR A 184 9.09 34.02 19.26
C TYR A 184 8.18 33.97 20.51
N TYR A 185 7.40 35.04 20.73
CA TYR A 185 6.34 35.14 21.76
C TYR A 185 5.45 36.34 21.44
N ASP A 186 4.46 36.63 22.30
CA ASP A 186 3.46 37.71 22.16
C ASP A 186 2.34 37.40 21.14
N SER A 187 1.23 38.13 21.22
CA SER A 187 0.07 37.97 20.34
C SER A 187 0.34 38.53 18.95
N ALA A 188 0.03 37.76 17.89
CA ALA A 188 0.08 38.24 16.51
C ALA A 188 -1.00 39.30 16.20
N THR A 189 -2.10 39.33 16.97
CA THR A 189 -3.26 40.20 16.71
C THR A 189 -3.32 41.42 17.63
N ALA A 190 -2.63 41.38 18.76
CA ALA A 190 -2.58 42.45 19.75
C ALA A 190 -1.21 42.51 20.46
N PRO A 191 -0.11 42.74 19.72
CA PRO A 191 1.23 42.74 20.28
C PRO A 191 1.45 43.97 21.17
N VAL A 192 1.89 43.74 22.40
CA VAL A 192 2.10 44.81 23.40
C VAL A 192 3.37 44.60 24.21
N LEU A 193 4.15 43.55 23.93
CA LEU A 193 5.39 43.27 24.63
C LEU A 193 6.59 43.91 23.92
N PHE A 194 7.61 44.26 24.70
CA PHE A 194 8.90 44.72 24.20
C PHE A 194 9.58 43.62 23.38
N GLY A 195 10.48 43.99 22.49
CA GLY A 195 11.44 43.06 21.91
C GLY A 195 12.49 42.64 22.94
N SER A 196 13.02 41.43 22.78
CA SER A 196 14.06 40.85 23.63
C SER A 196 15.45 41.31 23.20
N SER A 197 16.37 41.38 24.17
CA SER A 197 17.76 41.68 23.87
C SER A 197 18.46 40.44 23.28
N GLY A 198 19.50 40.69 22.49
CA GLY A 198 20.42 39.64 22.06
C GLY A 198 21.24 39.10 23.23
N GLY A 199 21.88 37.95 23.00
CA GLY A 199 22.76 37.30 23.96
C GLY A 199 24.10 38.02 24.07
N THR A 200 24.65 38.01 25.27
CA THR A 200 25.82 38.80 25.65
C THR A 200 27.08 37.94 25.63
N SER A 201 28.15 38.48 25.04
CA SER A 201 29.47 37.85 25.02
C SER A 201 30.41 38.57 26.00
N TYR A 202 31.48 37.91 26.44
CA TYR A 202 32.40 38.51 27.43
C TYR A 202 32.95 39.88 26.99
N GLY A 203 32.48 40.95 27.66
CA GLY A 203 32.93 42.33 27.43
C GLY A 203 32.18 43.10 26.34
N THR A 204 31.15 42.52 25.71
CA THR A 204 30.25 43.17 24.73
C THR A 204 28.81 42.99 25.17
N SER A 205 27.94 43.93 24.84
CA SER A 205 26.52 43.85 25.14
C SER A 205 25.74 43.25 23.97
N GLY A 206 24.74 42.43 24.26
CA GLY A 206 23.71 42.07 23.27
C GLY A 206 22.97 43.31 22.76
N GLY A 207 22.46 43.24 21.53
CA GLY A 207 21.64 44.30 20.98
C GLY A 207 20.36 44.49 21.79
N THR A 208 19.94 45.73 21.99
CA THR A 208 18.68 46.08 22.69
C THR A 208 17.49 45.76 21.81
N GLY A 209 16.44 45.16 22.37
CA GLY A 209 15.20 44.88 21.65
C GLY A 209 14.44 46.16 21.26
N GLY A 210 13.58 46.06 20.25
CA GLY A 210 12.66 47.13 19.86
C GLY A 210 11.60 47.42 20.94
N GLY A 211 11.13 48.65 21.02
CA GLY A 211 10.08 49.06 21.96
C GLY A 211 8.67 48.74 21.48
N VAL A 212 7.67 49.42 22.05
CA VAL A 212 6.25 49.25 21.67
C VAL A 212 5.70 50.58 21.14
N VAL A 213 5.17 50.58 19.92
CA VAL A 213 4.32 51.64 19.37
C VAL A 213 2.86 51.20 19.51
N ARG A 214 2.12 51.81 20.44
CA ARG A 214 0.67 51.55 20.63
C ARG A 214 -0.14 52.83 20.40
N LEU A 215 -0.90 52.87 19.30
CA LEU A 215 -1.71 54.04 18.93
C LEU A 215 -3.19 53.68 18.77
N ASP A 216 -4.07 54.50 19.31
CA ASP A 216 -5.52 54.45 19.05
C ASP A 216 -5.97 55.76 18.39
N VAL A 217 -6.34 55.73 17.11
CA VAL A 217 -6.80 56.90 16.34
C VAL A 217 -8.27 56.73 16.02
N SER A 218 -9.15 57.42 16.74
CA SER A 218 -10.61 57.25 16.61
C SER A 218 -11.18 57.75 15.26
N GLY A 219 -10.54 58.76 14.66
CA GLY A 219 -10.87 59.35 13.36
C GLY A 219 -9.93 58.87 12.25
N THR A 220 -9.34 59.81 11.53
CA THR A 220 -8.46 59.54 10.38
C THR A 220 -6.99 59.51 10.79
N PHE A 221 -6.29 58.43 10.43
CA PHE A 221 -4.84 58.37 10.46
C PHE A 221 -4.29 58.51 9.03
N THR A 222 -3.66 59.64 8.72
CA THR A 222 -2.99 59.89 7.43
C THR A 222 -1.50 59.54 7.54
N HIS A 223 -1.09 58.40 6.99
CA HIS A 223 0.26 57.86 7.09
C HIS A 223 1.06 58.00 5.78
N ASN A 224 2.07 58.85 5.78
CA ASN A 224 3.01 59.01 4.65
C ASN A 224 4.49 58.96 5.08
N GLY A 225 4.77 58.76 6.37
CA GLY A 225 6.12 58.67 6.94
C GLY A 225 6.45 57.26 7.43
N THR A 226 7.17 57.14 8.55
CA THR A 226 7.58 55.83 9.08
C THR A 226 7.12 55.64 10.52
N ILE A 227 6.55 54.47 10.80
CA ILE A 227 6.34 53.98 12.17
C ILE A 227 7.30 52.81 12.38
N ARG A 228 8.15 52.84 13.41
CA ARG A 228 9.16 51.80 13.59
C ARG A 228 9.46 51.42 15.04
N ALA A 229 9.78 50.15 15.26
CA ALA A 229 10.15 49.57 16.55
C ALA A 229 11.33 48.60 16.37
N ASN A 230 12.42 49.07 15.78
CA ASN A 230 13.53 48.20 15.37
C ASN A 230 14.46 47.86 16.54
N GLY A 231 15.00 46.63 16.53
CA GLY A 231 16.06 46.18 17.44
C GLY A 231 17.43 46.77 17.07
N SER A 232 18.33 46.86 18.05
CA SER A 232 19.70 47.29 17.82
C SER A 232 20.61 46.13 17.47
N ASN A 233 21.66 46.40 16.70
CA ASN A 233 22.69 45.41 16.43
C ASN A 233 23.42 44.99 17.72
N GLY A 234 23.92 43.76 17.74
CA GLY A 234 24.81 43.27 18.78
C GLY A 234 26.19 43.93 18.70
N GLU A 235 26.82 44.15 19.84
CA GLU A 235 28.16 44.74 19.88
C GLU A 235 29.25 43.73 19.48
N TYR A 236 30.37 44.27 19.01
CA TYR A 236 31.60 43.50 18.75
C TYR A 236 32.81 44.23 19.35
N LEU A 237 33.73 43.48 19.96
CA LEU A 237 34.99 44.01 20.48
C LEU A 237 36.14 43.79 19.47
N PRO A 238 36.76 44.86 18.93
CA PRO A 238 37.85 44.75 17.96
C PRO A 238 39.21 44.32 18.56
N ALA A 239 39.31 44.00 19.86
CA ALA A 239 40.58 43.69 20.52
C ALA A 239 40.56 42.39 21.36
N ASN A 240 41.41 41.44 20.95
CA ASN A 240 41.92 40.27 21.69
C ASN A 240 40.96 39.12 22.07
N LEU A 241 39.64 39.21 21.83
CA LEU A 241 38.69 38.13 22.18
C LEU A 241 37.76 37.66 21.03
N TYR A 242 37.77 38.32 19.87
CA TYR A 242 37.23 37.83 18.59
C TYR A 242 35.74 37.38 18.54
N ARG A 243 34.86 37.90 19.41
CA ARG A 243 33.47 37.44 19.58
C ARG A 243 32.42 38.52 19.30
N GLY A 244 31.34 38.14 18.63
CA GLY A 244 30.15 38.94 18.39
C GLY A 244 29.01 38.60 19.36
N SER A 245 28.34 39.63 19.87
CA SER A 245 27.09 39.48 20.62
C SER A 245 25.88 39.42 19.70
N GLY A 246 24.79 38.83 20.15
CA GLY A 246 23.59 38.69 19.35
C GLY A 246 22.86 40.01 19.12
N GLY A 247 22.15 40.13 18.01
CA GLY A 247 21.26 41.26 17.75
C GLY A 247 20.00 41.24 18.61
N GLY A 248 19.46 42.41 18.95
CA GLY A 248 18.17 42.54 19.63
C GLY A 248 17.02 42.31 18.67
N SER A 249 15.90 41.73 19.12
CA SER A 249 14.74 41.52 18.24
C SER A 249 14.05 42.84 17.88
N GLY A 250 13.23 42.82 16.84
CA GLY A 250 12.21 43.85 16.63
C GLY A 250 11.22 43.91 17.80
N GLY A 251 10.46 45.00 17.89
CA GLY A 251 9.44 45.23 18.91
C GLY A 251 8.02 45.12 18.37
N SER A 252 7.08 45.76 19.06
CA SER A 252 5.65 45.69 18.73
C SER A 252 5.13 46.99 18.14
N VAL A 253 4.38 46.91 17.03
CA VAL A 253 3.59 48.02 16.48
C VAL A 253 2.12 47.61 16.49
N TYR A 254 1.28 48.27 17.28
CA TYR A 254 -0.13 47.93 17.41
C TYR A 254 -1.04 49.17 17.28
N LEU A 255 -1.80 49.20 16.19
CA LEU A 255 -2.63 50.34 15.78
C LEU A 255 -4.13 49.96 15.73
N THR A 256 -4.97 50.80 16.33
CA THR A 256 -6.43 50.78 16.12
C THR A 256 -6.84 52.10 15.48
N VAL A 257 -7.50 52.06 14.34
CA VAL A 257 -7.73 53.25 13.50
C VAL A 257 -9.19 53.32 13.04
N GLY A 258 -9.79 54.51 13.03
CA GLY A 258 -11.09 54.73 12.37
C GLY A 258 -10.95 54.62 10.85
N THR A 259 -10.28 55.60 10.24
CA THR A 259 -9.99 55.62 8.79
C THR A 259 -8.48 55.64 8.54
N LEU A 260 -7.93 54.62 7.88
CA LEU A 260 -6.53 54.61 7.45
C LEU A 260 -6.41 55.30 6.09
N ALA A 261 -5.65 56.38 6.01
CA ALA A 261 -5.43 57.19 4.81
C ALA A 261 -3.93 57.39 4.54
N GLY A 262 -3.57 57.79 3.33
CA GLY A 262 -2.17 58.00 2.93
C GLY A 262 -1.80 57.25 1.64
N SER A 263 -0.52 57.31 1.27
CA SER A 263 -0.07 56.71 0.01
C SER A 263 1.37 56.15 0.00
N SER A 264 2.16 56.33 1.06
CA SER A 264 3.60 55.98 1.01
C SER A 264 4.24 55.70 2.37
N GLY A 265 3.45 55.44 3.41
CA GLY A 265 3.99 55.27 4.75
C GLY A 265 4.43 53.84 5.05
N THR A 266 5.55 53.65 5.75
CA THR A 266 6.10 52.33 6.12
C THR A 266 5.88 51.99 7.59
N PHE A 267 5.79 50.70 7.89
CA PHE A 267 5.73 50.14 9.25
C PHE A 267 6.88 49.15 9.45
N GLU A 268 7.70 49.35 10.48
CA GLU A 268 8.92 48.56 10.69
C GLU A 268 8.98 47.96 12.10
N ALA A 269 9.40 46.71 12.20
CA ALA A 269 9.81 46.06 13.44
C ALA A 269 10.99 45.13 13.13
N HIS A 270 12.04 45.67 12.52
CA HIS A 270 13.19 44.93 12.04
C HIS A 270 14.10 44.47 13.20
N GLY A 271 14.64 43.26 13.13
CA GLY A 271 15.62 42.74 14.10
C GLY A 271 17.03 43.32 13.90
N GLY A 272 17.79 43.51 14.96
CA GLY A 272 19.17 43.97 14.87
C GLY A 272 20.11 42.89 14.34
N GLY A 273 21.13 43.27 13.56
CA GLY A 273 22.17 42.33 13.11
C GLY A 273 23.03 41.82 14.26
N GLY A 274 23.55 40.60 14.14
CA GLY A 274 24.54 40.06 15.07
C GLY A 274 25.88 40.78 14.95
N GLY A 275 26.68 40.79 16.02
CA GLY A 275 28.04 41.31 16.00
C GLY A 275 28.94 40.44 15.10
N ASN A 276 29.74 41.07 14.25
CA ASN A 276 30.68 40.38 13.35
C ASN A 276 31.99 40.10 14.11
N GLY A 277 32.10 38.88 14.65
CA GLY A 277 33.29 38.33 15.27
C GLY A 277 34.33 37.96 14.21
N SER A 278 35.61 37.85 14.57
CA SER A 278 36.59 37.31 13.59
C SER A 278 36.71 35.78 13.65
N SER A 279 36.04 35.14 14.61
CA SER A 279 35.94 33.67 14.72
C SER A 279 34.60 33.19 15.26
N ASP A 280 33.95 33.97 16.15
CA ASP A 280 32.68 33.58 16.78
C ASP A 280 31.64 34.69 16.57
N ASP A 281 30.73 34.53 15.61
CA ASP A 281 29.74 35.56 15.27
C ASP A 281 28.46 35.49 16.10
N GLY A 282 27.86 36.67 16.31
CA GLY A 282 26.55 36.78 16.89
C GLY A 282 25.45 36.42 15.88
N GLY A 283 24.38 35.79 16.36
CA GLY A 283 23.17 35.58 15.58
C GLY A 283 22.36 36.88 15.43
N GLY A 284 21.64 37.02 14.32
CA GLY A 284 20.73 38.14 14.10
C GLY A 284 19.48 38.08 14.98
N GLY A 285 18.92 39.21 15.39
CA GLY A 285 17.67 39.24 16.15
C GLY A 285 16.45 38.94 15.26
N GLY A 286 15.42 38.28 15.79
CA GLY A 286 14.17 38.04 15.07
C GLY A 286 13.42 39.34 14.77
N GLY A 287 12.69 39.40 13.66
CA GLY A 287 11.83 40.53 13.33
C GLY A 287 10.53 40.51 14.15
N GLY A 288 10.06 41.67 14.60
CA GLY A 288 8.98 41.85 15.57
C GLY A 288 7.55 41.70 15.02
N ARG A 289 6.58 42.27 15.74
CA ARG A 289 5.14 42.09 15.43
C ARG A 289 4.48 43.41 15.05
N ILE A 290 3.73 43.41 13.95
CA ILE A 290 2.90 44.54 13.52
C ILE A 290 1.44 44.10 13.44
N ALA A 291 0.54 44.81 14.11
CA ALA A 291 -0.91 44.60 14.04
C ALA A 291 -1.62 45.93 13.76
N ILE A 292 -2.44 45.97 12.72
CA ILE A 292 -3.23 47.15 12.33
C ILE A 292 -4.69 46.74 12.21
N THR A 293 -5.55 47.40 12.98
CA THR A 293 -7.00 47.25 12.84
C THR A 293 -7.60 48.58 12.40
N TYR A 294 -8.42 48.58 11.37
CA TYR A 294 -9.10 49.79 10.89
C TYR A 294 -10.58 49.57 10.59
N ALA A 295 -11.40 50.62 10.62
CA ALA A 295 -12.82 50.54 10.26
C ALA A 295 -13.09 50.89 8.78
N SER A 296 -12.29 51.77 8.18
CA SER A 296 -12.30 52.00 6.74
C SER A 296 -10.92 52.41 6.24
N SER A 297 -10.65 52.24 4.96
CA SER A 297 -9.37 52.64 4.35
C SER A 297 -9.60 53.47 3.09
N SER A 298 -8.85 54.57 3.00
CA SER A 298 -8.58 55.30 1.77
C SER A 298 -7.07 55.34 1.48
N PHE A 299 -6.30 54.47 2.13
CA PHE A 299 -4.88 54.31 1.88
C PHE A 299 -4.69 53.65 0.50
N SER A 300 -3.90 54.27 -0.37
CA SER A 300 -3.72 53.76 -1.72
C SER A 300 -2.68 52.64 -1.75
N GLY A 301 -3.13 51.40 -2.01
CA GLY A 301 -2.23 50.28 -2.32
C GLY A 301 -1.48 49.70 -1.12
N LEU A 302 -2.12 49.61 0.06
CA LEU A 302 -1.52 48.95 1.22
C LEU A 302 -1.19 47.49 0.89
N ASP A 303 0.08 47.13 0.81
CA ASP A 303 0.55 45.79 0.44
C ASP A 303 1.75 45.34 1.28
N SER A 304 2.31 44.16 0.98
CA SER A 304 3.42 43.59 1.77
C SER A 304 4.70 44.45 1.75
N SER A 305 4.89 45.34 0.77
CA SER A 305 6.06 46.22 0.67
C SER A 305 6.04 47.40 1.66
N ASP A 306 4.88 47.71 2.24
CA ASP A 306 4.74 48.76 3.25
C ASP A 306 5.21 48.30 4.64
N PHE A 307 5.51 47.00 4.81
CA PHE A 307 5.90 46.40 6.08
C PHE A 307 7.31 45.82 6.03
N ASP A 308 8.15 46.21 6.99
CA ASP A 308 9.48 45.61 7.20
C ASP A 308 9.57 44.97 8.59
N VAL A 309 9.40 43.65 8.62
CA VAL A 309 9.59 42.82 9.81
C VAL A 309 10.72 41.83 9.60
N ASN A 310 11.75 42.16 8.81
CA ASN A 310 12.85 41.21 8.60
C ASN A 310 13.61 40.97 9.91
N GLY A 311 14.12 39.75 10.06
CA GLY A 311 15.14 39.47 11.07
C GLY A 311 16.46 40.13 10.70
N GLY A 312 17.29 40.38 11.71
CA GLY A 312 18.63 40.90 11.53
C GLY A 312 19.57 39.86 10.91
N SER A 313 20.60 40.33 10.24
CA SER A 313 21.62 39.46 9.64
C SER A 313 22.54 38.82 10.68
N GLY A 314 22.77 37.52 10.58
CA GLY A 314 23.93 36.84 11.15
C GLY A 314 25.16 37.05 10.26
N ASN A 315 26.34 37.20 10.85
CA ASN A 315 27.59 37.30 10.07
C ASN A 315 28.30 35.95 10.04
N ASP A 316 28.99 35.62 8.95
CA ASP A 316 29.89 34.46 8.79
C ASP A 316 29.40 33.13 9.44
N THR A 317 29.70 32.89 10.72
CA THR A 317 29.30 31.68 11.48
C THR A 317 27.92 31.75 12.16
N GLY A 318 27.30 32.93 12.19
CA GLY A 318 25.98 33.20 12.74
C GLY A 318 24.87 33.04 11.70
N VAL A 319 23.66 32.78 12.18
CA VAL A 319 22.43 32.64 11.38
C VAL A 319 21.61 33.93 11.47
N ASP A 320 20.92 34.26 10.39
CA ASP A 320 19.94 35.35 10.35
C ASP A 320 18.79 35.08 11.33
N GLY A 321 18.17 36.14 11.84
CA GLY A 321 16.89 36.02 12.54
C GLY A 321 15.75 35.72 11.57
N ASP A 322 14.72 35.03 12.04
CA ASP A 322 13.52 34.81 11.25
C ASP A 322 12.74 36.14 11.12
N LYS A 323 11.98 36.28 10.02
CA LYS A 323 11.05 37.40 9.84
C LYS A 323 9.99 37.40 10.94
N GLY A 324 9.41 38.56 11.20
CA GLY A 324 8.29 38.74 12.12
C GLY A 324 6.92 38.50 11.51
N THR A 325 5.89 38.99 12.20
CA THR A 325 4.48 38.79 11.81
C THR A 325 3.78 40.10 11.53
N VAL A 326 2.94 40.15 10.50
CA VAL A 326 2.10 41.31 10.19
C VAL A 326 0.64 40.88 10.03
N TYR A 327 -0.23 41.49 10.82
CA TYR A 327 -1.67 41.27 10.82
C TYR A 327 -2.41 42.58 10.52
N VAL A 328 -3.31 42.55 9.55
CA VAL A 328 -4.14 43.71 9.19
C VAL A 328 -5.60 43.28 9.14
N ARG A 329 -6.49 44.03 9.80
CA ARG A 329 -7.93 43.73 9.81
C ARG A 329 -8.79 44.95 9.47
N ASP A 330 -9.67 44.80 8.49
CA ASP A 330 -10.83 45.67 8.29
C ASP A 330 -11.98 45.16 9.17
N THR A 331 -12.32 45.94 10.20
CA THR A 331 -13.35 45.59 11.17
C THR A 331 -14.79 45.81 10.67
N THR A 332 -14.98 46.65 9.65
CA THR A 332 -16.31 46.93 9.07
C THR A 332 -16.69 45.84 8.05
N ASN A 333 -15.75 45.48 7.18
CA ASN A 333 -15.97 44.40 6.20
C ASN A 333 -15.69 43.01 6.77
N ASN A 334 -14.99 42.95 7.90
CA ASN A 334 -14.52 41.72 8.55
C ASN A 334 -13.52 40.95 7.67
N ASP A 335 -12.60 41.67 7.04
CA ASP A 335 -11.55 41.11 6.17
C ASP A 335 -10.21 41.11 6.90
N VAL A 336 -9.42 40.05 6.71
CA VAL A 336 -8.09 39.88 7.32
C VAL A 336 -7.02 39.69 6.24
N TRP A 337 -5.89 40.39 6.41
CA TRP A 337 -4.67 40.18 5.65
C TRP A 337 -3.52 39.81 6.58
N VAL A 338 -2.75 38.80 6.18
CA VAL A 338 -1.49 38.39 6.78
C VAL A 338 -0.37 38.67 5.78
N TYR A 339 0.63 39.45 6.20
CA TYR A 339 1.85 39.70 5.44
C TYR A 339 3.05 39.19 6.23
N HIS A 340 4.08 38.67 5.54
CA HIS A 340 5.35 38.20 6.12
C HIS A 340 5.31 37.02 7.12
N GLY A 341 4.34 36.95 8.02
CA GLY A 341 4.16 35.86 8.96
C GLY A 341 2.95 36.02 9.88
N PHE A 342 2.55 34.94 10.55
CA PHE A 342 1.44 34.93 11.52
C PHE A 342 1.54 33.74 12.48
N THR A 343 1.08 33.94 13.72
CA THR A 343 0.99 32.86 14.72
C THR A 343 -0.46 32.43 14.86
N TYR A 344 -0.77 31.18 14.51
CA TYR A 344 -2.09 30.58 14.69
C TYR A 344 -2.20 29.98 16.09
N GLU A 345 -2.95 30.66 16.96
CA GLU A 345 -3.34 30.17 18.29
C GLU A 345 -4.54 29.22 18.20
N ASP A 346 -4.94 28.60 19.32
CA ASP A 346 -6.15 27.75 19.43
C ASP A 346 -7.44 28.58 19.32
N THR A 347 -7.69 29.15 18.15
CA THR A 347 -8.80 30.08 17.89
C THR A 347 -9.50 29.70 16.59
N ASP A 348 -10.82 29.61 16.68
CA ASP A 348 -11.71 29.44 15.53
C ASP A 348 -12.04 30.81 14.93
N TRP A 349 -11.45 31.11 13.77
CA TRP A 349 -11.69 32.36 13.07
C TRP A 349 -12.99 32.30 12.27
N ASN A 350 -13.83 33.33 12.43
CA ASN A 350 -15.01 33.55 11.58
C ASN A 350 -14.96 34.96 10.99
N VAL A 351 -14.52 35.03 9.74
CA VAL A 351 -14.30 36.29 9.02
C VAL A 351 -15.03 36.30 7.67
N ARG A 352 -15.10 37.45 7.02
CA ARG A 352 -15.66 37.52 5.67
C ARG A 352 -14.65 37.00 4.65
N ASN A 353 -13.46 37.57 4.65
CA ASN A 353 -12.34 37.13 3.82
C ASN A 353 -11.08 36.98 4.67
N TRP A 354 -10.23 36.03 4.31
CA TRP A 354 -8.91 35.84 4.88
C TRP A 354 -7.89 35.73 3.75
N THR A 355 -6.82 36.51 3.79
CA THR A 355 -5.75 36.46 2.79
C THR A 355 -4.40 36.39 3.48
N SER A 356 -3.68 35.29 3.29
CA SER A 356 -2.25 35.20 3.59
C SER A 356 -1.47 35.45 2.31
N ASP A 357 -0.65 36.50 2.29
CA ASP A 357 0.14 36.88 1.13
C ASP A 357 1.29 35.90 0.88
N THR A 358 1.78 35.85 -0.36
CA THR A 358 2.96 35.04 -0.70
C THR A 358 4.22 35.44 0.06
N SER A 359 4.29 36.68 0.58
CA SER A 359 5.39 37.09 1.47
C SER A 359 5.36 36.42 2.84
N ALA A 360 4.24 35.81 3.24
CA ALA A 360 3.99 35.22 4.55
C ALA A 360 4.79 33.94 4.82
N THR A 361 6.12 34.07 4.87
CA THR A 361 7.05 32.94 5.01
C THR A 361 7.31 32.50 6.45
N ASN A 362 6.87 33.26 7.46
CA ASN A 362 6.97 32.88 8.87
C ASN A 362 5.59 32.67 9.51
N GLN A 363 4.84 31.68 9.02
CA GLN A 363 3.57 31.29 9.61
C GLN A 363 3.69 29.99 10.39
N TYR A 364 3.13 29.93 11.60
CA TYR A 364 3.20 28.73 12.43
C TYR A 364 2.05 28.61 13.43
N CYS A 365 1.74 27.39 13.84
CA CYS A 365 0.82 27.14 14.96
C CYS A 365 1.54 27.28 16.30
N SER A 366 0.88 27.86 17.31
CA SER A 366 1.46 27.93 18.65
C SER A 366 1.54 26.55 19.30
N SER A 367 2.42 26.40 20.29
CA SER A 367 2.58 25.12 21.01
C SER A 367 1.35 24.73 21.85
N SER A 368 0.49 25.70 22.14
CA SER A 368 -0.80 25.53 22.81
C SER A 368 -1.98 25.29 21.87
N ALA A 369 -1.79 25.42 20.55
CA ALA A 369 -2.83 25.13 19.58
C ALA A 369 -3.20 23.63 19.57
N VAL A 370 -4.51 23.32 19.56
CA VAL A 370 -5.04 21.96 19.55
C VAL A 370 -5.92 21.73 18.32
N SER A 371 -6.86 22.63 18.06
CA SER A 371 -7.79 22.52 16.93
C SER A 371 -8.11 23.88 16.30
N PRO A 372 -7.12 24.66 15.85
CA PRO A 372 -7.36 25.93 15.18
C PRO A 372 -8.15 25.74 13.88
N SER A 373 -9.02 26.69 13.55
CA SER A 373 -9.79 26.68 12.31
C SER A 373 -9.99 28.07 11.71
N ILE A 374 -10.17 28.14 10.39
CA ILE A 374 -10.52 29.37 9.68
C ILE A 374 -11.77 29.12 8.85
N THR A 375 -12.85 29.80 9.21
CA THR A 375 -14.10 29.83 8.46
C THR A 375 -14.32 31.21 7.86
N THR A 376 -14.57 31.25 6.54
CA THR A 376 -14.88 32.48 5.83
C THR A 376 -16.22 32.39 5.10
N THR A 377 -16.97 33.50 5.06
CA THR A 377 -18.20 33.57 4.25
C THR A 377 -17.95 33.92 2.78
N GLY A 378 -16.74 34.38 2.47
CA GLY A 378 -16.28 34.78 1.14
C GLY A 378 -15.04 34.00 0.75
N THR A 379 -13.93 34.69 0.51
CA THR A 379 -12.70 34.10 0.01
C THR A 379 -11.68 33.84 1.14
N LEU A 380 -11.13 32.63 1.17
CA LEU A 380 -9.91 32.29 1.89
C LEU A 380 -8.80 32.08 0.85
N THR A 381 -7.78 32.94 0.88
CA THR A 381 -6.55 32.75 0.10
C THR A 381 -5.39 32.48 1.04
N PHE A 382 -4.70 31.38 0.82
CA PHE A 382 -3.50 31.03 1.57
C PHE A 382 -2.25 31.19 0.69
N GLY A 383 -1.18 31.76 1.23
CA GLY A 383 0.08 32.00 0.54
C GLY A 383 1.25 31.88 1.50
N GLY A 384 2.47 31.74 0.96
CA GLY A 384 3.70 31.70 1.75
C GLY A 384 4.01 30.33 2.34
N THR A 385 4.58 30.29 3.55
CA THR A 385 5.03 29.06 4.23
C THR A 385 4.39 28.93 5.61
N LEU A 386 3.64 27.85 5.83
CA LEU A 386 3.03 27.47 7.10
C LEU A 386 3.72 26.25 7.71
N ASP A 387 4.09 26.35 8.99
CA ASP A 387 4.59 25.24 9.80
C ASP A 387 3.73 25.05 11.08
N CYS A 388 2.81 24.10 11.01
CA CYS A 388 2.00 23.62 12.12
C CYS A 388 2.43 22.20 12.50
N SER A 389 3.74 21.98 12.70
CA SER A 389 4.30 20.68 13.09
C SER A 389 4.30 20.40 14.60
N SER A 390 3.63 21.21 15.42
CA SER A 390 3.56 20.99 16.87
C SER A 390 2.75 19.73 17.21
N GLY A 391 3.30 18.85 18.05
CA GLY A 391 2.68 17.55 18.38
C GLY A 391 1.42 17.61 19.23
N SER A 392 0.91 18.81 19.55
CA SER A 392 -0.32 19.03 20.32
C SER A 392 -1.58 19.09 19.44
N LEU A 393 -1.42 19.32 18.13
CA LEU A 393 -2.53 19.50 17.21
C LEU A 393 -3.30 18.19 16.99
N THR A 394 -4.62 18.30 16.94
CA THR A 394 -5.54 17.23 16.56
C THR A 394 -6.26 17.52 15.25
N SER A 395 -6.50 18.80 14.92
CA SER A 395 -7.02 19.22 13.62
C SER A 395 -6.51 20.61 13.20
N TYR A 396 -6.56 20.91 11.90
CA TYR A 396 -6.40 22.25 11.31
C TYR A 396 -7.35 22.38 10.12
N ASP A 397 -8.51 23.02 10.33
CA ASP A 397 -9.60 23.00 9.36
C ASP A 397 -9.79 24.35 8.66
N LEU A 398 -10.05 24.30 7.35
CA LEU A 398 -10.29 25.46 6.50
C LEU A 398 -11.68 25.36 5.87
N SER A 399 -12.48 26.42 5.94
CA SER A 399 -13.80 26.47 5.32
C SER A 399 -14.06 27.83 4.68
N ALA A 400 -14.49 27.85 3.41
CA ALA A 400 -14.73 29.09 2.68
C ALA A 400 -15.84 28.95 1.64
N ALA A 401 -16.30 30.09 1.10
CA ALA A 401 -17.03 30.06 -0.17
C ALA A 401 -16.06 29.73 -1.31
N THR A 402 -15.03 30.56 -1.45
CA THR A 402 -13.89 30.32 -2.35
C THR A 402 -12.65 30.02 -1.53
N LEU A 403 -12.05 28.84 -1.70
CA LEU A 403 -10.78 28.45 -1.07
C LEU A 403 -9.68 28.39 -2.14
N ALA A 404 -8.63 29.18 -1.98
CA ALA A 404 -7.51 29.22 -2.92
C ALA A 404 -6.17 29.12 -2.21
N VAL A 405 -5.37 28.12 -2.59
CA VAL A 405 -3.96 28.04 -2.21
C VAL A 405 -3.13 28.66 -3.32
N SER A 406 -2.35 29.68 -3.00
CA SER A 406 -1.54 30.43 -3.95
C SER A 406 -0.40 29.57 -4.51
N ALA A 407 0.10 29.92 -5.70
CA ALA A 407 1.25 29.23 -6.28
C ALA A 407 2.49 29.29 -5.36
N SER A 408 3.30 28.22 -5.38
CA SER A 408 4.52 28.10 -4.56
C SER A 408 4.30 28.20 -3.04
N THR A 409 3.08 27.90 -2.57
CA THR A 409 2.78 27.82 -1.13
C THR A 409 3.33 26.52 -0.55
N SER A 410 3.85 26.57 0.67
CA SER A 410 4.29 25.38 1.42
C SER A 410 3.53 25.29 2.74
N MET A 411 2.88 24.16 3.00
CA MET A 411 2.13 23.95 4.24
C MET A 411 2.55 22.62 4.87
N THR A 412 2.95 22.65 6.14
CA THR A 412 3.22 21.47 6.96
C THR A 412 2.29 21.46 8.16
N ILE A 413 1.54 20.38 8.36
CA ILE A 413 0.55 20.25 9.44
C ILE A 413 0.74 18.90 10.13
N ALA A 414 0.78 18.86 11.45
CA ALA A 414 0.89 17.65 12.26
C ALA A 414 -0.46 17.25 12.87
N ALA A 415 -1.52 17.24 12.05
CA ALA A 415 -2.89 16.94 12.45
C ALA A 415 -3.75 16.52 11.26
N ALA A 416 -4.94 15.97 11.54
CA ALA A 416 -5.97 15.84 10.51
C ALA A 416 -6.36 17.22 9.97
N SER A 417 -6.82 17.30 8.72
CA SER A 417 -7.23 18.58 8.14
C SER A 417 -8.34 18.38 7.13
N THR A 418 -9.44 19.12 7.29
CA THR A 418 -10.56 19.16 6.33
C THR A 418 -10.63 20.54 5.70
N TRP A 419 -10.58 20.60 4.37
CA TRP A 419 -10.59 21.83 3.60
C TRP A 419 -11.83 21.88 2.71
N THR A 420 -12.80 22.70 3.12
CA THR A 420 -14.10 22.81 2.46
C THR A 420 -14.22 24.12 1.67
N ALA A 421 -14.62 24.00 0.41
CA ALA A 421 -15.14 25.12 -0.38
C ALA A 421 -16.60 24.88 -0.74
N THR A 422 -17.37 25.96 -0.94
CA THR A 422 -18.79 25.84 -1.36
C THR A 422 -19.07 26.41 -2.74
N THR A 423 -18.14 27.17 -3.33
CA THR A 423 -18.26 27.71 -4.69
C THR A 423 -17.05 27.39 -5.56
N ASP A 424 -15.83 27.66 -5.10
CA ASP A 424 -14.61 27.37 -5.87
C ASP A 424 -13.47 26.94 -4.93
N PHE A 425 -12.70 25.96 -5.37
CA PHE A 425 -11.50 25.41 -4.75
C PHE A 425 -10.36 25.47 -5.77
N SER A 426 -9.17 25.89 -5.35
CA SER A 426 -8.00 25.85 -6.26
C SER A 426 -6.69 25.70 -5.52
N ILE A 427 -5.77 24.95 -6.15
CA ILE A 427 -4.39 24.81 -5.72
C ILE A 427 -3.47 25.36 -6.81
N GLY A 428 -2.70 26.40 -6.48
CA GLY A 428 -1.75 27.02 -7.39
C GLY A 428 -0.56 26.13 -7.71
N SER A 429 0.09 26.39 -8.84
CA SER A 429 1.25 25.62 -9.31
C SER A 429 2.42 25.65 -8.33
N GLY A 430 3.17 24.55 -8.20
CA GLY A 430 4.35 24.49 -7.34
C GLY A 430 4.04 24.41 -5.84
N THR A 431 2.79 24.16 -5.46
CA THR A 431 2.36 24.08 -4.05
C THR A 431 2.82 22.76 -3.43
N SER A 432 3.25 22.81 -2.16
CA SER A 432 3.59 21.64 -1.34
C SER A 432 2.71 21.59 -0.09
N ILE A 433 1.99 20.49 0.13
CA ILE A 433 1.16 20.26 1.31
C ILE A 433 1.62 18.96 1.98
N SER A 434 1.93 19.01 3.28
CA SER A 434 2.45 17.88 4.05
C SER A 434 1.69 17.68 5.34
N ILE A 435 1.02 16.54 5.48
CA ILE A 435 0.47 16.05 6.75
C ILE A 435 1.48 15.06 7.36
N THR A 436 2.04 15.44 8.50
CA THR A 436 3.17 14.75 9.13
C THR A 436 2.77 13.81 10.25
N GLN A 437 1.58 13.97 10.82
CA GLN A 437 1.05 13.01 11.78
C GLN A 437 0.56 11.75 11.05
N ARG A 438 0.76 10.59 11.67
CA ARG A 438 0.32 9.29 11.15
C ARG A 438 -1.17 9.09 11.40
N THR A 439 -1.80 8.17 10.69
CA THR A 439 -3.21 7.73 10.91
C THR A 439 -4.27 8.82 10.74
N VAL A 440 -3.88 10.00 10.28
CA VAL A 440 -4.78 11.14 10.06
C VAL A 440 -4.84 11.46 8.58
N ASP A 441 -6.02 11.90 8.15
CA ASP A 441 -6.31 12.15 6.75
C ASP A 441 -6.24 13.64 6.44
N LEU A 442 -5.95 13.92 5.17
CA LEU A 442 -6.23 15.20 4.52
C LEU A 442 -7.47 15.02 3.66
N GLU A 443 -8.53 15.77 3.94
CA GLU A 443 -9.79 15.72 3.20
C GLU A 443 -10.01 17.05 2.48
N PHE A 444 -10.20 16.98 1.16
CA PHE A 444 -10.68 18.11 0.38
C PHE A 444 -12.15 17.86 0.05
N ASP A 445 -12.99 18.83 0.45
CA ASP A 445 -14.43 18.86 0.17
C ASP A 445 -14.65 19.98 -0.86
N ILE A 446 -14.67 19.56 -2.14
CA ILE A 446 -14.64 20.40 -3.33
C ILE A 446 -16.04 20.46 -3.95
N PRO A 447 -16.56 21.65 -4.30
CA PRO A 447 -17.85 21.77 -4.96
C PRO A 447 -17.96 20.90 -6.23
N ASP A 448 -19.06 20.13 -6.36
CA ASP A 448 -19.35 19.33 -7.55
C ASP A 448 -19.21 20.17 -8.85
N GLY A 449 -18.45 19.64 -9.81
CA GLY A 449 -18.18 20.28 -11.10
C GLY A 449 -17.11 21.36 -11.09
N ASP A 450 -16.44 21.61 -9.96
CA ASP A 450 -15.26 22.48 -9.89
C ASP A 450 -13.97 21.71 -10.23
N ASP A 451 -13.79 21.46 -11.53
CA ASP A 451 -12.70 20.66 -12.07
C ASP A 451 -11.32 21.25 -11.76
N GLN A 452 -10.38 20.38 -11.37
CA GLN A 452 -9.07 20.74 -10.87
C GLN A 452 -7.95 20.44 -11.88
N THR A 453 -6.97 21.34 -11.99
CA THR A 453 -5.71 21.09 -12.68
C THR A 453 -4.55 21.39 -11.74
N TRP A 454 -3.79 20.37 -11.38
CA TRP A 454 -2.66 20.47 -10.49
C TRP A 454 -1.36 20.39 -11.27
N ASP A 455 -0.57 21.46 -11.15
CA ASP A 455 0.64 21.66 -11.92
C ASP A 455 1.88 21.76 -11.03
N ASN A 456 2.76 20.75 -11.11
CA ASN A 456 3.92 20.64 -10.22
C ASN A 456 3.51 20.75 -8.72
N VAL A 457 2.39 20.14 -8.34
CA VAL A 457 1.90 20.12 -6.95
C VAL A 457 2.46 18.90 -6.24
N THR A 458 2.86 19.04 -4.98
CA THR A 458 3.25 17.93 -4.12
C THR A 458 2.31 17.83 -2.94
N ILE A 459 1.68 16.67 -2.73
CA ILE A 459 0.88 16.39 -1.53
C ILE A 459 1.47 15.17 -0.84
N ALA A 460 1.81 15.27 0.44
CA ALA A 460 2.36 14.16 1.22
C ALA A 460 1.52 13.94 2.49
N VAL A 461 0.99 12.73 2.68
CA VAL A 461 0.21 12.36 3.89
C VAL A 461 0.80 11.13 4.53
N ASN A 462 1.33 11.25 5.75
CA ASN A 462 2.12 10.21 6.42
C ASN A 462 1.38 8.85 6.54
N ALA A 463 2.14 7.78 6.80
CA ALA A 463 1.65 6.41 6.79
C ALA A 463 0.37 6.20 7.62
N GLN A 464 -0.49 5.31 7.12
CA GLN A 464 -1.82 4.96 7.61
C GLN A 464 -2.87 6.09 7.54
N GLY A 465 -2.49 7.28 7.08
CA GLY A 465 -3.40 8.33 6.64
C GLY A 465 -3.53 8.35 5.12
N GLY A 466 -4.54 9.06 4.62
CA GLY A 466 -4.79 9.22 3.19
C GLY A 466 -5.21 10.64 2.78
N LEU A 467 -5.18 10.86 1.46
CA LEU A 467 -5.82 11.98 0.79
C LEU A 467 -7.21 11.52 0.33
N VAL A 468 -8.24 12.16 0.86
CA VAL A 468 -9.65 11.81 0.62
C VAL A 468 -10.32 12.88 -0.22
N ILE A 469 -11.00 12.43 -1.29
CA ILE A 469 -11.84 13.25 -2.17
C ILE A 469 -13.05 12.39 -2.58
N ASP A 470 -14.27 12.79 -2.21
CA ASP A 470 -15.50 12.10 -2.57
C ASP A 470 -16.46 12.95 -3.42
N ASP A 471 -15.90 13.98 -4.07
CA ASP A 471 -16.62 14.95 -4.89
C ASP A 471 -16.69 14.57 -6.38
N ALA A 472 -17.74 15.04 -7.06
CA ALA A 472 -17.94 14.82 -8.48
C ALA A 472 -17.21 15.85 -9.35
N ILE A 473 -15.88 15.70 -9.45
CA ILE A 473 -14.98 16.59 -10.19
C ILE A 473 -14.01 15.85 -11.13
N ASP A 474 -13.50 16.53 -12.16
CA ASP A 474 -12.33 16.07 -12.94
C ASP A 474 -11.03 16.54 -12.28
N ILE A 475 -10.00 15.69 -12.26
CA ILE A 475 -8.66 16.04 -11.76
C ILE A 475 -7.62 15.77 -12.86
N ALA A 476 -6.86 16.79 -13.24
CA ALA A 476 -5.72 16.66 -14.13
C ALA A 476 -4.39 16.90 -13.38
N LEU A 477 -3.52 15.89 -13.34
CA LEU A 477 -2.16 15.98 -12.80
C LEU A 477 -1.18 16.27 -13.93
N THR A 478 -0.41 17.36 -13.84
CA THR A 478 0.58 17.79 -14.85
C THR A 478 1.95 18.15 -14.28
N ASN A 479 2.96 18.22 -15.16
CA ASN A 479 4.32 18.72 -14.92
C ASN A 479 4.96 18.27 -13.60
N GLY A 480 5.04 16.95 -13.35
CA GLY A 480 5.75 16.42 -12.18
C GLY A 480 4.96 16.50 -10.87
N THR A 481 3.63 16.72 -10.93
CA THR A 481 2.74 16.59 -9.77
C THR A 481 2.89 15.21 -9.13
N ASP A 482 3.09 15.20 -7.82
CA ASP A 482 3.41 14.02 -7.01
C ASP A 482 2.48 13.94 -5.79
N ILE A 483 1.62 12.92 -5.78
CA ILE A 483 0.71 12.62 -4.67
C ILE A 483 1.29 11.45 -3.88
N ASN A 484 1.94 11.76 -2.76
CA ASN A 484 2.63 10.82 -1.89
C ASN A 484 1.80 10.48 -0.63
N ALA A 485 0.72 9.74 -0.84
CA ALA A 485 -0.29 9.40 0.16
C ALA A 485 -1.00 8.09 -0.21
N SER A 486 -1.61 7.43 0.77
CA SER A 486 -2.74 6.55 0.44
C SER A 486 -3.88 7.42 -0.13
N VAL A 487 -4.66 6.91 -1.06
CA VAL A 487 -5.69 7.69 -1.77
C VAL A 487 -7.04 6.98 -1.67
N ASP A 488 -8.09 7.72 -1.32
CA ASP A 488 -9.48 7.28 -1.44
C ASP A 488 -10.28 8.34 -2.21
N TRP A 489 -10.27 8.22 -3.53
CA TRP A 489 -10.98 9.10 -4.47
C TRP A 489 -12.19 8.37 -5.03
N THR A 490 -13.39 8.67 -4.53
CA THR A 490 -14.52 7.72 -4.68
C THR A 490 -15.66 8.17 -5.59
N ASN A 491 -15.57 9.34 -6.19
CA ASN A 491 -16.69 9.93 -6.94
C ASN A 491 -16.28 10.82 -8.13
N LEU A 492 -15.03 10.71 -8.61
CA LEU A 492 -14.54 11.61 -9.65
C LEU A 492 -15.34 11.51 -10.96
N THR A 493 -15.47 12.61 -11.68
CA THR A 493 -16.03 12.62 -13.05
C THR A 493 -14.98 12.39 -14.12
N GLY A 494 -13.72 12.67 -13.82
CA GLY A 494 -12.58 12.38 -14.70
C GLY A 494 -11.27 12.33 -13.91
N LEU A 495 -10.28 11.67 -14.49
CA LEU A 495 -8.91 11.69 -13.97
C LEU A 495 -7.92 11.64 -15.14
N SER A 496 -6.91 12.50 -15.13
CA SER A 496 -5.82 12.46 -16.10
C SER A 496 -4.47 12.53 -15.41
N LEU A 497 -3.66 11.47 -15.57
CA LEU A 497 -2.27 11.41 -15.14
C LEU A 497 -1.36 11.60 -16.37
N ALA A 498 -0.68 12.74 -16.44
CA ALA A 498 0.30 12.99 -17.49
C ALA A 498 1.60 12.17 -17.28
N SER A 499 2.42 12.06 -18.33
CA SER A 499 3.74 11.43 -18.20
C SER A 499 4.58 12.18 -17.15
N GLY A 500 5.17 11.43 -16.22
CA GLY A 500 6.01 11.99 -15.15
C GLY A 500 5.25 12.44 -13.91
N THR A 501 3.93 12.27 -13.84
CA THR A 501 3.17 12.45 -12.60
C THR A 501 2.99 11.14 -11.85
N THR A 502 2.91 11.21 -10.53
CA THR A 502 2.88 10.05 -9.65
C THR A 502 1.72 10.13 -8.65
N ILE A 503 1.07 8.99 -8.43
CA ILE A 503 0.31 8.72 -7.20
C ILE A 503 1.03 7.56 -6.51
N THR A 504 1.70 7.84 -5.40
CA THR A 504 2.51 6.87 -4.66
C THR A 504 1.99 6.71 -3.23
N ALA A 505 1.57 5.50 -2.91
CA ALA A 505 1.23 5.06 -1.56
C ALA A 505 2.37 4.22 -0.95
N ASP A 506 3.60 4.36 -1.44
CA ASP A 506 4.74 3.57 -1.01
C ASP A 506 5.02 3.78 0.49
N GLU A 507 5.20 2.67 1.21
CA GLU A 507 5.44 2.64 2.66
C GLU A 507 4.35 3.32 3.52
N ARG A 508 3.17 3.59 2.94
CA ARG A 508 2.03 4.24 3.65
C ARG A 508 1.07 3.26 4.32
N GLY A 509 1.35 1.97 4.27
CA GLY A 509 0.55 0.91 4.87
C GLY A 509 0.87 0.66 6.34
N CYS A 510 0.71 -0.59 6.77
CA CYS A 510 0.95 -0.95 8.17
C CYS A 510 2.43 -0.84 8.57
N ILE A 511 2.66 -0.33 9.77
CA ILE A 511 3.99 -0.23 10.39
C ILE A 511 3.98 -0.92 11.76
N ASP A 512 5.16 -1.29 12.22
CA ASP A 512 5.45 -1.53 13.64
C ASP A 512 5.39 -0.23 14.46
N PHE A 513 4.45 -0.15 15.41
CA PHE A 513 4.10 1.08 16.15
C PHE A 513 4.97 1.34 17.38
N ASP A 514 5.56 0.31 17.95
CA ASP A 514 6.29 0.38 19.20
C ASP A 514 7.44 -0.60 19.10
N THR A 515 8.54 -0.36 19.82
CA THR A 515 9.71 -1.26 19.86
C THR A 515 9.42 -2.67 20.43
N ASP A 516 8.14 -3.04 20.49
CA ASP A 516 7.53 -4.26 21.00
C ASP A 516 7.77 -5.48 20.10
N ASN A 517 8.50 -5.34 18.99
CA ASN A 517 9.02 -6.49 18.24
C ASN A 517 7.90 -7.31 17.53
N HIS A 518 6.92 -6.64 16.87
CA HIS A 518 5.81 -7.31 16.17
C HIS A 518 5.64 -6.85 14.71
N GLY A 519 5.18 -7.74 13.84
CA GLY A 519 4.60 -7.38 12.54
C GLY A 519 3.15 -6.93 12.71
N TYR A 520 2.68 -6.02 11.87
CA TYR A 520 1.32 -5.48 11.90
C TYR A 520 0.61 -5.72 10.58
N GLY A 521 -0.64 -6.17 10.65
CA GLY A 521 -1.53 -6.35 9.52
C GLY A 521 -2.82 -5.54 9.69
N PRO A 522 -3.48 -5.12 8.61
CA PRO A 522 -4.77 -4.47 8.71
C PRO A 522 -5.85 -5.46 9.16
N ASN A 523 -6.80 -4.98 9.95
CA ASN A 523 -8.06 -5.66 10.17
C ASN A 523 -9.10 -5.29 9.08
N SER A 524 -10.33 -5.77 9.23
CA SER A 524 -11.43 -5.50 8.29
C SER A 524 -11.85 -4.03 8.17
N SER A 525 -11.44 -3.16 9.10
CA SER A 525 -11.64 -1.71 9.04
C SER A 525 -10.42 -0.95 8.53
N ASN A 526 -9.42 -1.66 7.99
CA ASN A 526 -8.14 -1.13 7.54
C ASN A 526 -7.31 -0.46 8.64
N VAL A 527 -7.50 -0.88 9.90
CA VAL A 527 -6.69 -0.43 11.03
C VAL A 527 -5.61 -1.47 11.31
N CYS A 528 -4.36 -1.03 11.38
CA CYS A 528 -3.21 -1.90 11.61
C CYS A 528 -3.16 -2.40 13.05
N THR A 529 -3.06 -3.72 13.21
CA THR A 529 -3.05 -4.44 14.49
C THR A 529 -2.06 -5.60 14.45
N TYR A 530 -1.53 -6.04 15.61
CA TYR A 530 -0.57 -7.14 15.70
C TYR A 530 -1.12 -8.46 16.30
N ASP A 531 -2.39 -8.46 16.76
CA ASP A 531 -3.03 -9.66 17.35
C ASP A 531 -3.72 -10.54 16.30
N THR A 532 -4.48 -11.57 16.72
CA THR A 532 -5.19 -12.51 15.82
C THR A 532 -6.16 -11.85 14.80
N ALA A 533 -6.36 -10.54 14.85
CA ALA A 533 -7.14 -9.77 13.87
C ALA A 533 -6.29 -9.15 12.73
N GLY A 534 -4.96 -9.07 12.87
CA GLY A 534 -4.05 -8.52 11.86
C GLY A 534 -3.74 -9.54 10.75
N ALA A 535 -4.12 -9.22 9.51
CA ALA A 535 -3.91 -10.13 8.39
C ALA A 535 -2.49 -10.03 7.81
N GLY A 536 -1.90 -11.18 7.48
CA GLY A 536 -0.66 -11.27 6.70
C GLY A 536 0.59 -10.61 7.32
N GLN A 537 0.60 -10.36 8.62
CA GLN A 537 1.79 -9.86 9.31
C GLN A 537 2.92 -10.90 9.26
N GLY A 538 4.16 -10.44 9.03
CA GLY A 538 5.34 -11.31 9.17
C GLY A 538 5.48 -11.80 10.61
N THR A 539 5.80 -13.08 10.81
CA THR A 539 5.97 -13.60 12.17
C THR A 539 7.26 -13.08 12.80
N THR A 540 7.19 -12.74 14.08
CA THR A 540 8.31 -12.14 14.81
C THR A 540 9.01 -13.13 15.71
N GLY A 541 10.28 -12.86 15.94
CA GLY A 541 11.15 -13.82 16.58
C GLY A 541 12.47 -13.26 17.04
N ALA A 542 13.20 -14.08 17.78
CA ALA A 542 14.50 -13.70 18.30
C ALA A 542 15.50 -13.49 17.16
N ALA A 543 15.46 -14.27 16.07
CA ALA A 543 16.33 -14.18 14.89
C ALA A 543 15.49 -14.24 13.60
N ALA A 544 15.95 -13.64 12.49
CA ALA A 544 15.38 -13.72 11.12
C ALA A 544 13.84 -13.76 10.98
N ALA A 545 13.20 -12.59 10.93
CA ALA A 545 11.74 -12.49 10.85
C ALA A 545 11.19 -12.69 9.41
N GLY A 546 9.97 -13.23 9.29
CA GLY A 546 9.30 -13.43 8.01
C GLY A 546 8.83 -12.13 7.36
N GLY A 547 8.75 -12.10 6.02
CA GLY A 547 8.23 -10.96 5.27
C GLY A 547 6.71 -10.79 5.40
N GLY A 548 6.20 -9.58 5.16
CA GLY A 548 4.75 -9.32 5.14
C GLY A 548 4.08 -9.98 3.93
N GLY A 549 2.84 -10.46 4.07
CA GLY A 549 2.03 -11.02 3.00
C GLY A 549 0.83 -10.15 2.65
N TYR A 550 0.64 -9.81 1.38
CA TYR A 550 -0.57 -9.25 0.78
C TYR A 550 -0.50 -9.58 -0.71
N GLY A 551 -1.58 -9.97 -1.39
CA GLY A 551 -1.50 -10.43 -2.79
C GLY A 551 -0.83 -11.80 -2.95
N GLY A 552 0.41 -11.95 -2.51
CA GLY A 552 1.12 -13.20 -2.29
C GLY A 552 1.41 -13.49 -0.81
N ALA A 553 2.02 -14.65 -0.55
CA ALA A 553 2.63 -14.94 0.76
C ALA A 553 4.00 -14.25 0.86
N GLY A 554 4.32 -13.70 2.02
CA GLY A 554 5.65 -13.21 2.33
C GLY A 554 6.66 -14.36 2.37
N GLY A 555 7.92 -14.05 2.14
CA GLY A 555 9.00 -15.02 2.26
C GLY A 555 9.20 -15.44 3.72
N ASP A 556 9.53 -16.71 3.92
CA ASP A 556 9.99 -17.22 5.21
C ASP A 556 11.39 -16.65 5.51
N GLY A 557 11.60 -16.18 6.74
CA GLY A 557 12.94 -16.00 7.29
C GLY A 557 13.47 -17.34 7.81
N ASP A 558 14.73 -17.38 8.25
CA ASP A 558 15.38 -18.64 8.66
C ASP A 558 14.64 -19.41 9.76
N ASP A 559 14.03 -18.70 10.70
CA ASP A 559 13.36 -19.28 11.86
C ASP A 559 11.83 -19.08 11.86
N PHE A 560 11.31 -18.19 11.01
CA PHE A 560 9.95 -17.66 11.13
C PHE A 560 9.25 -17.54 9.77
N PRO A 561 8.02 -18.10 9.64
CA PRO A 561 7.29 -18.07 8.38
C PRO A 561 6.86 -16.65 7.98
N GLY A 562 6.79 -16.41 6.69
CA GLY A 562 6.23 -15.20 6.12
C GLY A 562 4.73 -15.04 6.41
N GLY A 563 4.24 -13.82 6.23
CA GLY A 563 2.83 -13.50 6.34
C GLY A 563 2.01 -14.16 5.23
N ILE A 564 0.80 -14.61 5.57
CA ILE A 564 -0.14 -15.15 4.57
C ILE A 564 -0.75 -14.05 3.72
N TYR A 565 -1.21 -14.39 2.52
CA TYR A 565 -2.02 -13.50 1.69
C TYR A 565 -3.38 -13.15 2.34
N TYR A 566 -3.93 -11.99 2.01
CA TYR A 566 -5.30 -11.57 2.36
C TYR A 566 -5.81 -10.51 1.37
N GLY A 567 -7.06 -10.06 1.54
CA GLY A 567 -7.70 -9.03 0.70
C GLY A 567 -8.48 -9.60 -0.49
N SER A 568 -9.31 -8.75 -1.11
CA SER A 568 -10.12 -9.13 -2.28
C SER A 568 -9.33 -9.02 -3.58
N ASN A 569 -9.52 -9.97 -4.51
CA ASN A 569 -8.98 -9.86 -5.87
C ASN A 569 -9.64 -8.76 -6.69
N THR A 570 -10.90 -8.44 -6.40
CA THR A 570 -11.72 -7.56 -7.25
C THR A 570 -11.96 -6.18 -6.64
N ALA A 571 -11.60 -6.00 -5.36
CA ALA A 571 -11.71 -4.73 -4.64
C ALA A 571 -10.65 -4.64 -3.52
N PRO A 572 -9.34 -4.54 -3.86
CA PRO A 572 -8.25 -4.48 -2.89
C PRO A 572 -8.17 -3.09 -2.23
N VAL A 573 -8.92 -2.90 -1.15
CA VAL A 573 -8.98 -1.64 -0.38
C VAL A 573 -8.21 -1.67 0.94
N LEU A 574 -7.52 -2.77 1.21
CA LEU A 574 -6.71 -2.92 2.42
C LEU A 574 -5.25 -2.53 2.13
N MET A 575 -4.61 -1.93 3.14
CA MET A 575 -3.17 -1.66 3.14
C MET A 575 -2.37 -2.97 3.11
N GLY A 576 -1.11 -2.89 2.70
CA GLY A 576 -0.11 -3.93 2.91
C GLY A 576 0.26 -4.06 4.39
N SER A 577 0.60 -5.28 4.80
CA SER A 577 1.12 -5.60 6.12
C SER A 577 2.61 -5.28 6.22
N SER A 578 3.07 -4.99 7.44
CA SER A 578 4.50 -4.87 7.70
C SER A 578 5.19 -6.23 7.72
N GLY A 579 6.49 -6.22 7.46
CA GLY A 579 7.35 -7.36 7.76
C GLY A 579 7.43 -7.63 9.27
N GLY A 580 7.92 -8.81 9.62
CA GLY A 580 8.18 -9.16 11.01
C GLY A 580 9.40 -8.41 11.55
N SER A 581 9.32 -7.99 12.81
CA SER A 581 10.40 -7.29 13.52
C SER A 581 11.36 -8.26 14.22
N SER A 582 12.64 -7.88 14.33
CA SER A 582 13.68 -8.58 15.10
C SER A 582 14.18 -7.69 16.25
N TYR A 583 14.90 -8.22 17.26
CA TYR A 583 15.23 -7.52 18.53
C TYR A 583 15.71 -6.06 18.34
N GLY A 584 14.82 -5.07 18.51
CA GLY A 584 15.12 -3.64 18.33
C GLY A 584 15.10 -3.12 16.88
N ASN A 585 14.66 -3.92 15.90
CA ASN A 585 14.53 -3.58 14.48
C ASN A 585 13.09 -3.72 14.02
N ALA A 586 12.52 -2.62 13.52
CA ALA A 586 11.22 -2.66 12.86
C ALA A 586 11.34 -3.39 11.51
N GLY A 587 10.37 -4.26 11.23
CA GLY A 587 10.17 -4.81 9.89
C GLY A 587 9.82 -3.72 8.87
N GLY A 588 10.01 -4.05 7.60
CA GLY A 588 9.67 -3.16 6.49
C GLY A 588 8.19 -2.75 6.51
N ARG A 589 7.92 -1.49 6.15
CA ARG A 589 6.56 -0.92 6.14
C ARG A 589 5.72 -1.54 5.03
N GLY A 590 4.46 -1.84 5.27
CA GLY A 590 3.55 -2.22 4.20
C GLY A 590 3.29 -1.05 3.24
N GLY A 591 2.97 -1.34 1.98
CA GLY A 591 2.46 -0.35 1.04
C GLY A 591 1.05 0.12 1.44
N GLY A 592 0.71 1.36 1.12
CA GLY A 592 -0.62 1.94 1.39
C GLY A 592 -1.70 1.37 0.49
N TYR A 593 -2.78 2.13 0.30
CA TYR A 593 -3.80 1.77 -0.68
C TYR A 593 -4.13 2.96 -1.58
N VAL A 594 -4.50 2.67 -2.82
CA VAL A 594 -4.94 3.65 -3.82
C VAL A 594 -6.29 3.18 -4.33
N ARG A 595 -7.36 3.88 -3.97
CA ARG A 595 -8.71 3.66 -4.48
C ARG A 595 -9.14 4.86 -5.32
N ILE A 596 -9.51 4.58 -6.57
CA ILE A 596 -9.92 5.58 -7.56
C ILE A 596 -11.19 5.09 -8.24
N ASP A 597 -12.30 5.79 -8.03
CA ASP A 597 -13.58 5.55 -8.68
C ASP A 597 -13.93 6.78 -9.56
N VAL A 598 -13.91 6.57 -10.89
CA VAL A 598 -14.10 7.62 -11.90
C VAL A 598 -15.32 7.30 -12.77
N SER A 599 -16.38 8.07 -12.68
CA SER A 599 -17.59 7.83 -13.50
C SER A 599 -17.37 8.07 -15.00
N GLY A 600 -16.47 8.98 -15.38
CA GLY A 600 -16.13 9.31 -16.76
C GLY A 600 -14.85 8.64 -17.24
N THR A 601 -13.89 9.43 -17.75
CA THR A 601 -12.65 8.90 -18.35
C THR A 601 -11.49 8.97 -17.38
N PHE A 602 -10.79 7.85 -17.19
CA PHE A 602 -9.46 7.83 -16.60
C PHE A 602 -8.40 7.72 -17.71
N THR A 603 -7.62 8.78 -17.92
CA THR A 603 -6.49 8.80 -18.85
C THR A 603 -5.18 8.58 -18.10
N HIS A 604 -4.60 7.39 -18.23
CA HIS A 604 -3.40 6.99 -17.49
C HIS A 604 -2.13 6.99 -18.35
N ASN A 605 -1.24 7.95 -18.14
CA ASN A 605 0.11 7.98 -18.72
C ASN A 605 1.22 8.21 -17.68
N GLY A 606 0.87 8.30 -16.39
CA GLY A 606 1.79 8.46 -15.27
C GLY A 606 2.10 7.13 -14.58
N THR A 607 2.41 7.19 -13.28
CA THR A 607 2.71 6.01 -12.47
C THR A 607 1.81 5.99 -11.23
N ILE A 608 1.23 4.83 -10.92
CA ILE A 608 0.54 4.58 -9.65
C ILE A 608 1.30 3.48 -8.89
N THR A 609 1.79 3.78 -7.68
CA THR A 609 2.56 2.83 -6.87
C THR A 609 1.99 2.63 -5.46
N ALA A 610 2.18 1.44 -4.89
CA ALA A 610 1.88 1.10 -3.50
C ALA A 610 2.89 0.07 -2.97
N ASN A 611 4.18 0.37 -3.05
CA ASN A 611 5.26 -0.54 -2.65
C ASN A 611 5.39 -0.69 -1.13
N GLY A 612 5.76 -1.89 -0.69
CA GLY A 612 6.26 -2.13 0.66
C GLY A 612 7.72 -1.66 0.78
N GLY A 613 8.11 -1.24 1.98
CA GLY A 613 9.47 -0.86 2.32
C GLY A 613 10.30 -2.04 2.78
N ASP A 614 11.62 -1.90 2.66
CA ASP A 614 12.58 -2.95 2.98
C ASP A 614 12.70 -3.20 4.49
N GLY A 615 13.06 -4.43 4.84
CA GLY A 615 13.48 -4.81 6.18
C GLY A 615 14.79 -4.11 6.55
N THR A 616 14.94 -3.78 7.82
CA THR A 616 16.16 -3.18 8.37
C THR A 616 17.14 -4.22 8.90
N TYR A 617 18.43 -3.87 8.88
CA TYR A 617 19.54 -4.61 9.49
C TYR A 617 20.30 -3.69 10.48
N LEU A 618 20.61 -4.20 11.67
CA LEU A 618 21.51 -3.52 12.61
C LEU A 618 22.87 -4.24 12.67
N PRO A 619 24.00 -3.53 12.46
CA PRO A 619 25.35 -4.11 12.54
C PRO A 619 25.82 -4.41 13.98
N SER A 620 24.92 -4.45 14.97
CA SER A 620 25.28 -4.75 16.36
C SER A 620 25.34 -6.26 16.63
N ASN A 621 25.94 -6.63 17.76
CA ASN A 621 26.55 -7.92 18.16
C ASN A 621 25.68 -9.19 18.06
N LEU A 622 24.47 -9.11 17.52
CA LEU A 622 23.51 -10.21 17.40
C LEU A 622 23.25 -10.65 15.94
N TYR A 623 23.67 -9.90 14.92
CA TYR A 623 23.59 -10.23 13.48
C TYR A 623 22.18 -10.60 12.96
N ARG A 624 21.17 -9.74 13.18
CA ARG A 624 19.76 -10.09 12.93
C ARG A 624 19.09 -9.16 11.94
N SER A 625 18.34 -9.75 11.01
CA SER A 625 17.57 -9.06 9.99
C SER A 625 16.06 -9.10 10.26
N SER A 626 15.35 -8.11 9.76
CA SER A 626 13.88 -8.04 9.79
C SER A 626 13.29 -8.32 8.41
N GLY A 627 12.03 -8.71 8.36
CA GLY A 627 11.35 -9.04 7.10
C GLY A 627 10.95 -7.78 6.32
N GLY A 628 10.88 -7.90 5.00
CA GLY A 628 10.37 -6.83 4.12
C GLY A 628 8.85 -6.65 4.25
N GLY A 629 8.36 -5.42 4.04
CA GLY A 629 6.93 -5.12 4.04
C GLY A 629 6.24 -5.56 2.75
N SER A 630 4.96 -5.93 2.81
CA SER A 630 4.23 -6.30 1.59
C SER A 630 3.81 -5.07 0.79
N GLY A 631 3.63 -5.25 -0.52
CA GLY A 631 2.97 -4.26 -1.37
C GLY A 631 1.52 -4.02 -0.93
N GLY A 632 0.96 -2.90 -1.39
CA GLY A 632 -0.37 -2.42 -1.06
C GLY A 632 -1.46 -2.76 -2.08
N GLY A 633 -2.64 -2.16 -1.90
CA GLY A 633 -3.80 -2.36 -2.78
C GLY A 633 -4.02 -1.20 -3.74
N ILE A 634 -4.15 -1.48 -5.04
CA ILE A 634 -4.55 -0.51 -6.06
C ILE A 634 -5.89 -0.95 -6.63
N TYR A 635 -6.92 -0.16 -6.44
CA TYR A 635 -8.27 -0.42 -6.90
C TYR A 635 -8.80 0.73 -7.75
N VAL A 636 -9.04 0.46 -9.03
CA VAL A 636 -9.51 1.45 -10.00
C VAL A 636 -10.85 1.00 -10.58
N THR A 637 -11.86 1.85 -10.53
CA THR A 637 -13.07 1.74 -11.34
C THR A 637 -13.19 2.94 -12.26
N THR A 638 -13.50 2.72 -13.54
CA THR A 638 -13.68 3.82 -14.48
C THR A 638 -14.78 3.59 -15.52
N GLY A 639 -15.44 4.64 -15.99
CA GLY A 639 -16.26 4.55 -17.20
C GLY A 639 -15.39 4.18 -18.40
N VAL A 640 -14.44 5.04 -18.76
CA VAL A 640 -13.55 4.87 -19.92
C VAL A 640 -12.10 4.80 -19.48
N MET A 641 -11.43 3.67 -19.73
CA MET A 641 -9.99 3.54 -19.51
C MET A 641 -9.22 3.97 -20.79
N ALA A 642 -8.46 5.05 -20.68
CA ALA A 642 -7.65 5.62 -21.76
C ALA A 642 -6.19 5.81 -21.34
N GLY A 643 -5.32 6.13 -22.29
CA GLY A 643 -3.87 6.27 -22.07
C GLY A 643 -3.06 5.30 -22.92
N THR A 644 -1.72 5.39 -22.80
CA THR A 644 -0.79 4.62 -23.63
C THR A 644 0.47 4.12 -22.92
N THR A 645 0.83 4.68 -21.77
CA THR A 645 2.13 4.41 -21.13
C THR A 645 2.07 4.29 -19.60
N GLY A 646 0.87 4.30 -19.01
CA GLY A 646 0.74 4.35 -17.56
C GLY A 646 1.08 3.00 -16.90
N THR A 647 1.74 3.04 -15.73
CA THR A 647 2.16 1.83 -15.01
C THR A 647 1.54 1.72 -13.62
N PHE A 648 1.28 0.49 -13.19
CA PHE A 648 0.77 0.14 -11.87
C PHE A 648 1.79 -0.74 -11.14
N GLU A 649 2.18 -0.35 -9.93
CA GLU A 649 3.24 -1.03 -9.20
C GLU A 649 2.86 -1.25 -7.73
N ALA A 650 2.99 -2.48 -7.23
CA ALA A 650 2.86 -2.77 -5.80
C ALA A 650 3.78 -3.95 -5.45
N LYS A 651 5.06 -3.66 -5.31
CA LYS A 651 6.10 -4.62 -4.94
C LYS A 651 6.14 -4.83 -3.43
N GLY A 652 6.62 -5.99 -3.01
CA GLY A 652 7.08 -6.18 -1.64
C GLY A 652 8.49 -5.61 -1.48
N GLY A 653 8.81 -5.16 -0.27
CA GLY A 653 10.16 -4.73 0.11
C GLY A 653 11.10 -5.91 0.33
N ASP A 654 12.39 -5.69 0.13
CA ASP A 654 13.45 -6.68 0.35
C ASP A 654 13.62 -6.99 1.84
N SER A 655 14.19 -8.16 2.16
CA SER A 655 14.57 -8.46 3.54
C SER A 655 15.78 -7.64 4.01
N GLY A 656 15.98 -7.55 5.32
CA GLY A 656 17.29 -7.14 5.84
C GLY A 656 18.37 -8.18 5.49
N ASP A 657 19.58 -7.73 5.14
CA ASP A 657 20.75 -8.56 4.79
C ASP A 657 21.68 -8.68 6.01
N GLY A 658 21.68 -9.85 6.65
CA GLY A 658 22.42 -10.11 7.89
C GLY A 658 23.50 -11.17 7.65
N PRO A 659 24.68 -11.11 8.29
CA PRO A 659 25.77 -12.04 8.00
C PRO A 659 25.57 -13.47 8.53
N GLN A 660 24.44 -13.78 9.19
CA GLN A 660 24.13 -15.07 9.81
C GLN A 660 22.64 -15.44 9.78
N ASP A 661 21.75 -14.45 9.95
CA ASP A 661 20.30 -14.64 10.01
C ASP A 661 19.62 -13.65 9.01
N ASP A 662 18.89 -14.17 8.02
CA ASP A 662 18.24 -13.38 6.97
C ASP A 662 16.72 -13.33 7.10
N GLY A 663 16.17 -12.14 6.91
CA GLY A 663 14.72 -11.95 6.90
C GLY A 663 14.09 -12.52 5.64
N GLY A 664 12.77 -12.71 5.66
CA GLY A 664 12.01 -13.01 4.45
C GLY A 664 11.63 -11.74 3.67
N GLY A 665 11.64 -11.82 2.34
CA GLY A 665 11.18 -10.73 1.47
C GLY A 665 9.66 -10.52 1.56
N GLY A 666 9.18 -9.28 1.44
CA GLY A 666 7.74 -8.98 1.44
C GLY A 666 7.03 -9.46 0.17
N ALA A 667 5.75 -9.81 0.25
CA ALA A 667 4.97 -10.18 -0.94
C ALA A 667 4.60 -8.97 -1.81
N GLY A 668 4.43 -9.17 -3.12
CA GLY A 668 3.85 -8.16 -4.01
C GLY A 668 2.34 -8.01 -3.78
N GLY A 669 1.79 -6.81 -3.90
CA GLY A 669 0.43 -6.45 -3.50
C GLY A 669 -0.69 -6.86 -4.46
N ARG A 670 -1.78 -6.08 -4.52
CA ARG A 670 -2.95 -6.38 -5.36
C ARG A 670 -3.34 -5.21 -6.25
N VAL A 671 -3.63 -5.48 -7.52
CA VAL A 671 -4.23 -4.52 -8.44
C VAL A 671 -5.55 -5.06 -8.96
N ALA A 672 -6.62 -4.26 -8.90
CA ALA A 672 -7.88 -4.54 -9.57
C ALA A 672 -8.33 -3.33 -10.38
N ILE A 673 -8.63 -3.53 -11.65
CA ILE A 673 -9.10 -2.49 -12.57
C ILE A 673 -10.42 -2.94 -13.19
N THR A 674 -11.46 -2.14 -13.05
CA THR A 674 -12.77 -2.40 -13.68
C THR A 674 -13.15 -1.22 -14.56
N TYR A 675 -13.47 -1.47 -15.83
CA TYR A 675 -13.89 -0.42 -16.76
C TYR A 675 -15.11 -0.81 -17.60
N THR A 676 -15.76 0.16 -18.24
CA THR A 676 -16.91 -0.12 -19.14
C THR A 676 -16.53 -0.11 -20.61
N SER A 677 -15.57 0.72 -21.00
CA SER A 677 -15.00 0.75 -22.34
C SER A 677 -13.60 1.37 -22.28
N GLY A 678 -12.82 1.27 -23.33
CA GLY A 678 -11.49 1.86 -23.31
C GLY A 678 -10.70 1.63 -24.56
N THR A 679 -9.62 2.39 -24.68
CA THR A 679 -8.58 2.19 -25.69
C THR A 679 -7.26 1.77 -25.07
N PHE A 680 -7.17 1.73 -23.74
CA PHE A 680 -6.00 1.24 -23.04
C PHE A 680 -5.87 -0.27 -23.26
N SER A 681 -4.75 -0.69 -23.84
CA SER A 681 -4.48 -2.10 -24.15
C SER A 681 -3.59 -2.67 -23.06
N PHE A 682 -4.18 -3.33 -22.07
CA PHE A 682 -3.43 -3.91 -20.96
C PHE A 682 -2.54 -5.07 -21.42
N ASP A 683 -1.32 -5.11 -20.91
CA ASP A 683 -0.44 -6.27 -20.95
C ASP A 683 0.31 -6.48 -19.63
N SER A 684 1.03 -7.60 -19.51
CA SER A 684 1.73 -7.97 -18.27
C SER A 684 2.82 -6.97 -17.82
N THR A 685 3.31 -6.11 -18.71
CA THR A 685 4.37 -5.13 -18.46
C THR A 685 3.85 -3.82 -17.89
N ASP A 686 2.54 -3.54 -18.00
CA ASP A 686 1.89 -2.41 -17.34
C ASP A 686 1.86 -2.57 -15.81
N PHE A 687 2.09 -3.79 -15.32
CA PHE A 687 1.97 -4.15 -13.91
C PHE A 687 3.31 -4.64 -13.36
N VAL A 688 3.76 -4.10 -12.22
CA VAL A 688 4.95 -4.55 -11.52
C VAL A 688 4.61 -4.98 -10.10
N MET A 689 4.47 -6.29 -9.91
CA MET A 689 3.91 -6.91 -8.70
C MET A 689 4.86 -7.90 -8.04
N THR A 690 6.17 -7.70 -8.16
CA THR A 690 7.16 -8.65 -7.64
C THR A 690 7.14 -8.70 -6.12
N GLY A 691 7.36 -9.88 -5.53
CA GLY A 691 7.76 -9.94 -4.13
C GLY A 691 9.19 -9.40 -3.97
N GLY A 692 9.51 -8.94 -2.78
CA GLY A 692 10.86 -8.56 -2.39
C GLY A 692 11.76 -9.79 -2.29
N SER A 693 13.05 -9.55 -2.47
CA SER A 693 14.08 -10.57 -2.36
C SER A 693 14.31 -10.99 -0.90
N GLY A 694 14.64 -12.27 -0.72
CA GLY A 694 15.27 -12.77 0.49
C GLY A 694 16.78 -12.85 0.26
N HIS A 695 17.57 -12.47 1.26
CA HIS A 695 19.04 -12.59 1.24
C HIS A 695 19.48 -13.98 1.75
N ASP A 696 20.60 -14.49 1.23
CA ASP A 696 21.17 -15.85 1.40
C ASP A 696 20.20 -17.00 1.71
N THR A 697 19.83 -17.22 2.98
CA THR A 697 18.94 -18.32 3.40
C THR A 697 17.45 -17.93 3.50
N GLY A 698 17.14 -16.64 3.57
CA GLY A 698 15.80 -16.08 3.53
C GLY A 698 15.11 -16.27 2.19
N GLN A 699 13.81 -16.53 2.20
CA GLN A 699 13.03 -16.74 0.98
C GLN A 699 12.52 -15.42 0.39
N PRO A 700 12.44 -15.29 -0.94
CA PRO A 700 11.76 -14.17 -1.56
C PRO A 700 10.25 -14.24 -1.31
N GLY A 701 9.61 -13.07 -1.26
CA GLY A 701 8.16 -12.99 -1.23
C GLY A 701 7.54 -13.45 -2.55
N LEU A 702 6.32 -13.97 -2.49
CA LEU A 702 5.57 -14.31 -3.70
C LEU A 702 5.06 -13.05 -4.39
N LYS A 703 4.88 -13.16 -5.72
CA LYS A 703 4.32 -12.12 -6.59
C LYS A 703 2.87 -11.78 -6.20
N GLY A 704 2.46 -10.55 -6.45
CA GLY A 704 1.09 -10.09 -6.25
C GLY A 704 0.08 -10.57 -7.31
N THR A 705 -1.15 -10.11 -7.17
CA THR A 705 -2.27 -10.46 -8.07
C THR A 705 -2.74 -9.26 -8.89
N VAL A 706 -3.11 -9.48 -10.15
CA VAL A 706 -3.74 -8.45 -11.01
C VAL A 706 -5.01 -8.98 -11.63
N TYR A 707 -6.10 -8.25 -11.44
CA TYR A 707 -7.41 -8.53 -12.01
C TYR A 707 -7.88 -7.34 -12.85
N VAL A 708 -8.23 -7.58 -14.11
CA VAL A 708 -8.77 -6.55 -15.00
C VAL A 708 -10.11 -7.03 -15.58
N ARG A 709 -11.14 -6.18 -15.55
CA ARG A 709 -12.47 -6.51 -16.07
C ARG A 709 -13.05 -5.41 -16.94
N ASP A 710 -13.47 -5.80 -18.15
CA ASP A 710 -14.43 -5.02 -18.95
C ASP A 710 -15.85 -5.44 -18.57
N THR A 711 -16.64 -4.51 -18.04
CA THR A 711 -18.01 -4.77 -17.59
C THR A 711 -19.06 -4.75 -18.68
N THR A 712 -18.78 -4.13 -19.84
CA THR A 712 -19.72 -4.09 -20.97
C THR A 712 -19.76 -5.43 -21.68
N ASN A 713 -18.58 -5.98 -21.97
CA ASN A 713 -18.46 -7.30 -22.61
C ASN A 713 -18.45 -8.44 -21.59
N ASN A 714 -18.17 -8.12 -20.32
CA ASN A 714 -17.94 -9.09 -19.24
C ASN A 714 -16.66 -9.92 -19.46
N ASP A 715 -15.61 -9.31 -20.00
CA ASP A 715 -14.33 -9.96 -20.27
C ASP A 715 -13.39 -9.77 -19.07
N VAL A 716 -12.64 -10.81 -18.73
CA VAL A 716 -11.72 -10.84 -17.60
C VAL A 716 -10.31 -11.19 -18.06
N TRP A 717 -9.33 -10.42 -17.58
CA TRP A 717 -7.90 -10.72 -17.69
C TRP A 717 -7.27 -10.85 -16.31
N VAL A 718 -6.45 -11.88 -16.14
CA VAL A 718 -5.63 -12.11 -14.95
C VAL A 718 -4.17 -12.05 -15.37
N TYR A 719 -3.43 -11.11 -14.78
CA TYR A 719 -1.97 -11.02 -14.92
C TYR A 719 -1.32 -11.32 -13.56
N HIS A 720 -0.09 -11.83 -13.58
CA HIS A 720 0.75 -12.07 -12.38
C HIS A 720 0.27 -13.09 -11.33
N GLY A 721 -1.00 -13.12 -10.94
CA GLY A 721 -1.56 -14.09 -10.00
C GLY A 721 -3.04 -13.87 -9.72
N PHE A 722 -3.69 -14.86 -9.10
CA PHE A 722 -5.10 -14.81 -8.71
C PHE A 722 -5.40 -15.77 -7.56
N MET A 723 -6.29 -15.37 -6.66
CA MET A 723 -6.72 -16.23 -5.55
C MET A 723 -8.08 -16.87 -5.87
N TYR A 724 -8.19 -18.19 -5.75
CA TYR A 724 -9.45 -18.91 -5.89
C TYR A 724 -10.00 -19.30 -4.51
N ASP A 725 -11.20 -18.84 -4.18
CA ASP A 725 -12.01 -19.37 -3.09
C ASP A 725 -13.06 -20.33 -3.64
N ASP A 726 -14.10 -20.68 -2.87
CA ASP A 726 -15.19 -21.54 -3.34
C ASP A 726 -16.23 -20.80 -4.21
N THR A 727 -15.91 -19.58 -4.66
CA THR A 727 -16.76 -18.83 -5.58
C THR A 727 -16.62 -19.39 -6.99
N ASP A 728 -17.74 -19.62 -7.66
CA ASP A 728 -17.79 -19.93 -9.08
C ASP A 728 -17.53 -18.65 -9.90
N TRP A 729 -16.40 -18.60 -10.60
CA TRP A 729 -16.00 -17.45 -11.40
C TRP A 729 -16.56 -17.58 -12.81
N SER A 730 -17.29 -16.56 -13.28
CA SER A 730 -17.87 -16.55 -14.63
C SER A 730 -17.66 -15.24 -15.38
N ALA A 731 -17.33 -15.36 -16.66
CA ALA A 731 -17.13 -14.25 -17.59
C ALA A 731 -17.65 -14.58 -18.99
N HIS A 732 -17.71 -13.58 -19.88
CA HIS A 732 -17.89 -13.83 -21.30
C HIS A 732 -16.64 -14.49 -21.86
N ASP A 733 -15.53 -13.75 -21.89
CA ASP A 733 -14.18 -14.25 -22.10
C ASP A 733 -13.38 -14.21 -20.79
N TRP A 734 -12.52 -15.21 -20.58
CA TRP A 734 -11.61 -15.27 -19.44
C TRP A 734 -10.20 -15.65 -19.89
N THR A 735 -9.26 -14.73 -19.70
CA THR A 735 -7.86 -14.92 -20.06
C THR A 735 -6.97 -14.86 -18.82
N ILE A 736 -6.23 -15.93 -18.57
CA ILE A 736 -5.16 -15.97 -17.58
C ILE A 736 -3.83 -15.94 -18.34
N ASP A 737 -3.08 -14.87 -18.16
CA ASP A 737 -1.82 -14.65 -18.86
C ASP A 737 -0.71 -15.58 -18.36
N THR A 738 0.29 -15.85 -19.20
CA THR A 738 1.45 -16.67 -18.83
C THR A 738 2.29 -16.08 -17.70
N SER A 739 2.22 -14.77 -17.47
CA SER A 739 2.86 -14.11 -16.33
C SER A 739 2.20 -14.43 -14.99
N ALA A 740 1.01 -15.07 -14.98
CA ALA A 740 0.22 -15.42 -13.80
C ALA A 740 0.82 -16.55 -12.96
N THR A 741 2.03 -16.33 -12.41
CA THR A 741 2.83 -17.34 -11.73
C THR A 741 2.50 -17.52 -10.24
N ASN A 742 1.63 -16.68 -9.66
CA ASN A 742 1.16 -16.84 -8.27
C ASN A 742 -0.37 -17.02 -8.20
N GLN A 743 -0.87 -18.12 -8.78
CA GLN A 743 -2.27 -18.51 -8.63
C GLN A 743 -2.43 -19.55 -7.53
N TYR A 744 -3.40 -19.38 -6.63
CA TYR A 744 -3.58 -20.28 -5.49
C TYR A 744 -5.01 -20.38 -4.97
N CYS A 745 -5.32 -21.47 -4.29
CA CYS A 745 -6.61 -21.66 -3.61
C CYS A 745 -6.55 -21.28 -2.13
N THR A 746 -7.62 -20.66 -1.63
CA THR A 746 -7.79 -20.38 -0.18
C THR A 746 -8.08 -21.65 0.60
N THR A 747 -7.93 -21.57 1.93
CA THR A 747 -8.32 -22.66 2.84
C THR A 747 -9.81 -23.00 2.82
N ALA A 748 -10.66 -22.11 2.29
CA ALA A 748 -12.10 -22.29 2.17
C ALA A 748 -12.53 -22.97 0.86
N ALA A 749 -11.64 -23.10 -0.13
CA ALA A 749 -11.99 -23.68 -1.43
C ALA A 749 -12.24 -25.19 -1.32
N VAL A 750 -13.36 -25.65 -1.88
CA VAL A 750 -13.77 -27.06 -1.92
C VAL A 750 -13.89 -27.52 -3.37
N SER A 751 -14.61 -26.77 -4.19
CA SER A 751 -14.83 -27.05 -5.62
C SER A 751 -14.79 -25.79 -6.49
N PRO A 752 -13.68 -25.01 -6.47
CA PRO A 752 -13.54 -23.81 -7.31
C PRO A 752 -13.74 -24.09 -8.79
N SER A 753 -14.36 -23.15 -9.48
CA SER A 753 -14.57 -23.22 -10.93
C SER A 753 -14.30 -21.89 -11.64
N VAL A 754 -13.80 -21.99 -12.87
CA VAL A 754 -13.66 -20.85 -13.81
C VAL A 754 -14.40 -21.20 -15.10
N THR A 755 -15.39 -20.38 -15.43
CA THR A 755 -16.26 -20.59 -16.59
C THR A 755 -16.26 -19.36 -17.51
N ALA A 756 -15.88 -19.55 -18.77
CA ALA A 756 -16.08 -18.56 -19.84
C ALA A 756 -17.23 -19.01 -20.74
N SER A 757 -18.21 -18.14 -20.98
CA SER A 757 -19.31 -18.45 -21.91
C SER A 757 -18.87 -18.48 -23.38
N ALA A 758 -17.76 -17.83 -23.72
CA ALA A 758 -17.12 -17.82 -25.02
C ALA A 758 -15.70 -18.37 -24.91
N ASP A 759 -14.68 -17.53 -24.84
CA ASP A 759 -13.28 -17.96 -24.94
C ASP A 759 -12.61 -18.06 -23.57
N LEU A 760 -12.07 -19.24 -23.25
CA LEU A 760 -11.22 -19.46 -22.07
C LEU A 760 -9.77 -19.69 -22.52
N SER A 761 -8.84 -18.89 -21.99
CA SER A 761 -7.40 -19.11 -22.12
C SER A 761 -6.76 -19.18 -20.74
N VAL A 762 -6.05 -20.27 -20.44
CA VAL A 762 -5.38 -20.46 -19.14
C VAL A 762 -3.86 -20.51 -19.29
N GLY A 763 -3.12 -19.88 -18.37
CA GLY A 763 -1.67 -19.77 -18.39
C GLY A 763 -1.08 -19.55 -16.99
N GLY A 764 0.24 -19.60 -16.89
CA GLY A 764 0.98 -19.37 -15.64
C GLY A 764 1.14 -20.60 -14.75
N THR A 765 1.09 -20.39 -13.43
CA THR A 765 1.32 -21.45 -12.42
C THR A 765 0.21 -21.40 -11.37
N LEU A 766 -0.52 -22.51 -11.21
CA LEU A 766 -1.58 -22.72 -10.22
C LEU A 766 -1.17 -23.75 -9.16
N SER A 767 -1.28 -23.37 -7.89
CA SER A 767 -1.10 -24.26 -6.73
C SER A 767 -2.37 -24.30 -5.88
N CYS A 768 -3.09 -25.43 -5.90
CA CYS A 768 -4.37 -25.58 -5.22
C CYS A 768 -4.38 -26.85 -4.36
N SER A 769 -4.10 -26.70 -3.06
CA SER A 769 -4.02 -27.83 -2.12
C SER A 769 -4.65 -27.59 -0.73
N PRO A 770 -5.79 -26.88 -0.59
CA PRO A 770 -6.48 -26.83 0.70
C PRO A 770 -7.01 -28.23 1.09
N SER A 771 -7.03 -28.52 2.39
CA SER A 771 -7.40 -29.86 2.90
C SER A 771 -8.83 -30.28 2.57
N GLY A 772 -9.73 -29.33 2.28
CA GLY A 772 -11.11 -29.57 1.88
C GLY A 772 -11.33 -29.72 0.37
N LEU A 773 -10.29 -29.60 -0.46
CA LEU A 773 -10.42 -29.62 -1.93
C LEU A 773 -10.91 -30.98 -2.44
N THR A 774 -12.02 -30.98 -3.19
CA THR A 774 -12.53 -32.14 -3.92
C THR A 774 -12.32 -32.03 -5.41
N SER A 775 -12.38 -30.82 -5.98
CA SER A 775 -12.21 -30.61 -7.41
C SER A 775 -11.78 -29.20 -7.76
N PHE A 776 -11.21 -29.01 -8.96
CA PHE A 776 -11.07 -27.72 -9.62
C PHE A 776 -11.50 -27.89 -11.08
N SER A 777 -12.35 -27.00 -11.61
CA SER A 777 -12.80 -27.09 -13.01
C SER A 777 -12.54 -25.83 -13.83
N PHE A 778 -12.10 -26.01 -15.07
CA PHE A 778 -12.04 -24.98 -16.09
C PHE A 778 -13.03 -25.30 -17.21
N SER A 779 -13.86 -24.33 -17.59
CA SER A 779 -14.90 -24.52 -18.61
C SER A 779 -14.88 -23.40 -19.65
N GLY A 780 -14.70 -23.77 -20.93
CA GLY A 780 -14.88 -22.86 -22.07
C GLY A 780 -16.22 -23.11 -22.76
N GLY A 781 -16.80 -22.09 -23.40
CA GLY A 781 -18.08 -22.22 -24.11
C GLY A 781 -17.96 -22.29 -25.63
N SER A 782 -17.03 -21.52 -26.20
CA SER A 782 -16.76 -21.46 -27.65
C SER A 782 -15.34 -21.91 -27.98
N SER A 783 -14.35 -21.54 -27.16
CA SER A 783 -12.99 -22.05 -27.27
C SER A 783 -12.37 -22.33 -25.89
N PHE A 784 -11.33 -23.17 -25.89
CA PHE A 784 -10.55 -23.51 -24.72
C PHE A 784 -9.08 -23.60 -25.13
N ALA A 785 -8.23 -22.78 -24.53
CA ALA A 785 -6.80 -22.72 -24.82
C ALA A 785 -5.99 -22.87 -23.55
N VAL A 786 -4.89 -23.62 -23.64
CA VAL A 786 -3.88 -23.75 -22.58
C VAL A 786 -2.58 -23.19 -23.12
N SER A 787 -2.03 -22.20 -22.44
CA SER A 787 -0.78 -21.57 -22.82
C SER A 787 0.40 -22.52 -22.62
N SER A 788 1.40 -22.42 -23.49
CA SER A 788 2.63 -23.20 -23.38
C SER A 788 3.30 -22.97 -22.02
N GLY A 789 3.73 -24.06 -21.36
CA GLY A 789 4.41 -23.99 -20.06
C GLY A 789 3.50 -23.88 -18.83
N MET A 790 2.18 -23.92 -19.01
CA MET A 790 1.23 -23.90 -17.88
C MET A 790 1.53 -25.02 -16.88
N THR A 791 1.56 -24.68 -15.59
CA THR A 791 1.81 -25.62 -14.48
C THR A 791 0.63 -25.63 -13.51
N ILE A 792 0.11 -26.81 -13.17
CA ILE A 792 -0.95 -27.01 -12.18
C ILE A 792 -0.46 -28.01 -11.14
N THR A 793 -0.58 -27.68 -9.86
CA THR A 793 -0.27 -28.56 -8.72
C THR A 793 -1.48 -28.68 -7.81
N MET A 794 -1.89 -29.93 -7.55
CA MET A 794 -2.95 -30.29 -6.61
C MET A 794 -2.49 -31.50 -5.81
N THR A 795 -2.39 -31.37 -4.48
CA THR A 795 -1.83 -32.44 -3.62
C THR A 795 -2.84 -33.02 -2.62
N THR A 796 -4.03 -32.42 -2.50
CA THR A 796 -5.10 -32.92 -1.63
C THR A 796 -5.60 -34.27 -2.14
N THR A 797 -5.35 -35.34 -1.39
CA THR A 797 -5.69 -36.72 -1.80
C THR A 797 -7.16 -36.83 -2.26
N GLY A 798 -7.38 -37.34 -3.46
CA GLY A 798 -8.71 -37.50 -4.07
C GLY A 798 -9.23 -36.25 -4.79
N SER A 799 -8.53 -35.12 -4.74
CA SER A 799 -8.93 -33.92 -5.47
C SER A 799 -8.69 -34.09 -6.97
N SER A 800 -9.71 -33.80 -7.78
CA SER A 800 -9.68 -34.00 -9.24
C SER A 800 -9.63 -32.68 -10.02
N LEU A 801 -8.98 -32.67 -11.17
CA LEU A 801 -8.96 -31.56 -12.10
C LEU A 801 -9.87 -31.88 -13.29
N ASP A 802 -10.72 -30.95 -13.68
CA ASP A 802 -11.63 -31.13 -14.81
C ASP A 802 -11.47 -30.02 -15.85
N PHE A 803 -11.26 -30.40 -17.11
CA PHE A 803 -11.28 -29.47 -18.23
C PHE A 803 -12.51 -29.78 -19.10
N ASN A 804 -13.50 -28.89 -19.03
CA ASN A 804 -14.71 -28.93 -19.85
C ASN A 804 -14.49 -28.10 -21.13
N ILE A 805 -14.25 -28.80 -22.24
CA ILE A 805 -13.80 -28.27 -23.52
C ILE A 805 -14.96 -28.28 -24.53
N PRO A 806 -15.26 -27.16 -25.23
CA PRO A 806 -16.30 -27.16 -26.25
C PRO A 806 -16.07 -28.21 -27.34
N ALA A 807 -17.14 -28.90 -27.76
CA ALA A 807 -17.07 -29.92 -28.80
C ALA A 807 -16.44 -29.40 -30.11
N ALA A 808 -15.71 -30.26 -30.82
CA ALA A 808 -14.98 -29.92 -32.05
C ALA A 808 -13.86 -28.87 -31.91
N THR A 809 -13.46 -28.53 -30.67
CA THR A 809 -12.26 -27.72 -30.40
C THR A 809 -11.00 -28.56 -30.51
N SER A 810 -9.89 -27.93 -30.92
CA SER A 810 -8.55 -28.51 -30.85
C SER A 810 -7.76 -27.83 -29.74
N VAL A 811 -7.29 -28.60 -28.77
CA VAL A 811 -6.51 -28.08 -27.63
C VAL A 811 -5.10 -28.63 -27.69
N THR A 812 -4.13 -27.76 -27.42
CA THR A 812 -2.71 -28.14 -27.33
C THR A 812 -2.21 -27.93 -25.91
N LEU A 813 -1.67 -28.98 -25.31
CA LEU A 813 -0.92 -28.96 -24.07
C LEU A 813 0.57 -29.00 -24.43
N ASP A 814 1.18 -27.84 -24.62
CA ASP A 814 2.61 -27.72 -24.95
C ASP A 814 3.44 -27.39 -23.70
N SER A 815 4.43 -28.23 -23.40
CA SER A 815 5.24 -28.12 -22.17
C SER A 815 4.40 -27.95 -20.88
N PHE A 816 3.19 -28.53 -20.87
CA PHE A 816 2.24 -28.48 -19.75
C PHE A 816 2.66 -29.42 -18.63
N THR A 817 2.60 -28.95 -17.39
CA THR A 817 2.93 -29.78 -16.21
C THR A 817 1.72 -29.87 -15.27
N LEU A 818 1.23 -31.08 -15.03
CA LEU A 818 0.24 -31.37 -13.99
C LEU A 818 0.86 -32.27 -12.93
N THR A 819 0.86 -31.81 -11.68
CA THR A 819 1.09 -32.67 -10.51
C THR A 819 -0.24 -32.87 -9.80
N GLY A 820 -0.94 -33.96 -10.11
CA GLY A 820 -2.22 -34.32 -9.53
C GLY A 820 -2.09 -35.06 -8.20
N SER A 821 -3.18 -35.11 -7.46
CA SER A 821 -3.22 -35.72 -6.13
C SER A 821 -3.16 -37.25 -6.19
N LEU A 822 -2.84 -37.88 -5.05
CA LEU A 822 -3.00 -39.32 -4.89
C LEU A 822 -4.50 -39.67 -5.05
N ARG A 823 -4.83 -40.61 -5.94
CA ARG A 823 -6.22 -41.03 -6.26
C ARG A 823 -7.13 -39.93 -6.80
N GLY A 824 -6.59 -38.78 -7.20
CA GLY A 824 -7.33 -37.76 -7.93
C GLY A 824 -7.22 -37.97 -9.44
N ASP A 825 -8.26 -37.60 -10.16
CA ASP A 825 -8.35 -37.77 -11.60
C ASP A 825 -8.15 -36.45 -12.34
N PHE A 826 -7.55 -36.52 -13.53
CA PHE A 826 -7.62 -35.49 -14.54
C PHE A 826 -8.63 -35.92 -15.61
N THR A 827 -9.78 -35.23 -15.65
CA THR A 827 -10.92 -35.59 -16.49
C THR A 827 -11.05 -34.68 -17.70
N ILE A 828 -11.38 -35.32 -18.82
CA ILE A 828 -11.85 -34.69 -20.07
C ILE A 828 -12.89 -35.64 -20.68
N ASP A 829 -14.16 -35.25 -20.74
CA ASP A 829 -15.25 -36.06 -21.29
C ASP A 829 -15.86 -35.47 -22.57
N ASP A 830 -15.11 -34.58 -23.22
CA ASP A 830 -15.52 -33.85 -24.41
C ASP A 830 -15.03 -34.43 -25.74
N ALA A 831 -15.81 -34.18 -26.79
CA ALA A 831 -15.51 -34.50 -28.18
C ALA A 831 -14.48 -33.53 -28.80
N ALA A 832 -13.33 -33.37 -28.15
CA ALA A 832 -12.23 -32.49 -28.55
C ALA A 832 -11.06 -33.26 -29.18
N THR A 833 -10.26 -32.57 -30.01
CA THR A 833 -8.98 -33.10 -30.49
C THR A 833 -7.84 -32.57 -29.61
N MET A 834 -7.06 -33.46 -29.03
CA MET A 834 -5.99 -33.13 -28.09
C MET A 834 -4.61 -33.35 -28.72
N THR A 835 -3.72 -32.36 -28.56
CA THR A 835 -2.28 -32.54 -28.83
C THR A 835 -1.50 -32.27 -27.56
N VAL A 836 -0.72 -33.23 -27.11
CA VAL A 836 0.24 -33.06 -26.01
C VAL A 836 1.64 -33.04 -26.65
N SER A 837 2.40 -31.98 -26.43
CA SER A 837 3.69 -31.73 -27.09
C SER A 837 4.73 -31.12 -26.15
N GLY A 838 5.91 -30.80 -26.69
CA GLY A 838 7.02 -30.26 -25.90
C GLY A 838 7.52 -31.26 -24.86
N THR A 839 7.82 -30.76 -23.65
CA THR A 839 8.23 -31.55 -22.49
C THR A 839 7.08 -31.80 -21.50
N SER A 840 5.84 -31.88 -22.00
CA SER A 840 4.65 -31.98 -21.13
C SER A 840 4.66 -33.23 -20.26
N THR A 841 4.33 -33.07 -18.98
CA THR A 841 4.26 -34.14 -17.98
C THR A 841 2.95 -34.07 -17.20
N ILE A 842 2.16 -35.14 -17.25
CA ILE A 842 0.86 -35.24 -16.58
C ILE A 842 0.96 -36.33 -15.51
N THR A 843 1.28 -35.95 -14.27
CA THR A 843 1.44 -36.87 -13.14
C THR A 843 0.13 -36.99 -12.34
N SER A 844 -0.83 -37.77 -12.85
CA SER A 844 -2.17 -37.95 -12.27
C SER A 844 -2.83 -39.22 -12.83
N ASN A 845 -3.89 -39.71 -12.19
CA ASN A 845 -4.79 -40.63 -12.88
C ASN A 845 -5.48 -39.88 -14.02
N VAL A 846 -5.65 -40.51 -15.18
CA VAL A 846 -6.21 -39.84 -16.36
C VAL A 846 -7.48 -40.56 -16.78
N HIS A 847 -8.56 -39.78 -16.92
CA HIS A 847 -9.88 -40.27 -17.33
C HIS A 847 -10.39 -39.42 -18.49
N TRP A 848 -9.91 -39.72 -19.70
CA TRP A 848 -10.33 -39.04 -20.93
C TRP A 848 -11.25 -39.94 -21.73
N THR A 849 -12.56 -39.65 -21.79
CA THR A 849 -13.57 -40.67 -22.16
C THR A 849 -14.36 -40.40 -23.46
N ASN A 850 -14.03 -39.36 -24.22
CA ASN A 850 -14.81 -38.99 -25.41
C ASN A 850 -14.00 -38.25 -26.50
N LEU A 851 -12.68 -38.41 -26.55
CA LEU A 851 -11.84 -37.58 -27.43
C LEU A 851 -12.11 -37.86 -28.92
N ALA A 852 -12.14 -36.81 -29.75
CA ALA A 852 -12.21 -36.93 -31.20
C ALA A 852 -10.86 -37.36 -31.81
N GLY A 853 -9.75 -37.04 -31.14
CA GLY A 853 -8.40 -37.47 -31.53
C GLY A 853 -7.40 -37.11 -30.44
N LEU A 854 -6.29 -37.84 -30.38
CA LEU A 854 -5.20 -37.59 -29.43
C LEU A 854 -3.84 -37.78 -30.10
N SER A 855 -2.93 -36.84 -29.91
CA SER A 855 -1.53 -36.95 -30.33
C SER A 855 -0.60 -36.68 -29.17
N LEU A 856 0.25 -37.66 -28.82
CA LEU A 856 1.31 -37.53 -27.81
C LEU A 856 2.66 -37.44 -28.50
N GLY A 857 3.35 -36.31 -28.34
CA GLY A 857 4.71 -36.07 -28.86
C GLY A 857 5.78 -36.88 -28.12
N SER A 858 6.97 -37.00 -28.71
CA SER A 858 8.05 -37.87 -28.18
C SER A 858 8.69 -37.42 -26.87
N GLY A 859 8.49 -36.16 -26.47
CA GLY A 859 8.97 -35.62 -25.19
C GLY A 859 7.92 -35.64 -24.08
N THR A 860 6.76 -36.26 -24.31
CA THR A 860 5.59 -36.16 -23.41
C THR A 860 5.41 -37.40 -22.56
N THR A 861 4.91 -37.20 -21.32
CA THR A 861 4.65 -38.29 -20.38
C THR A 861 3.27 -38.13 -19.73
N ILE A 862 2.45 -39.18 -19.78
CA ILE A 862 1.31 -39.40 -18.89
C ILE A 862 1.77 -40.40 -17.84
N ASP A 863 1.66 -40.02 -16.57
CA ASP A 863 2.29 -40.68 -15.44
C ASP A 863 1.30 -40.86 -14.30
N ALA A 864 0.74 -42.05 -14.20
CA ALA A 864 -0.09 -42.46 -13.09
C ALA A 864 0.69 -43.36 -12.11
N ASP A 865 2.02 -43.29 -12.10
CA ASP A 865 2.83 -44.09 -11.19
C ASP A 865 2.52 -43.70 -9.74
N GLU A 866 2.41 -44.71 -8.87
CA GLU A 866 2.14 -44.51 -7.45
C GLU A 866 0.87 -43.67 -7.16
N LYS A 867 -0.12 -43.67 -8.07
CA LYS A 867 -1.41 -42.96 -7.88
C LYS A 867 -2.59 -43.85 -7.48
N GLY A 868 -2.33 -45.14 -7.24
CA GLY A 868 -3.32 -46.14 -6.88
C GLY A 868 -3.52 -46.32 -5.36
N CYS A 869 -3.71 -47.57 -4.92
CA CYS A 869 -3.99 -47.85 -3.52
C CYS A 869 -2.75 -47.77 -2.63
N SER A 870 -2.92 -47.21 -1.43
CA SER A 870 -1.90 -47.08 -0.41
C SER A 870 -2.50 -47.11 1.00
N ASP A 871 -1.67 -47.40 2.00
CA ASP A 871 -2.00 -47.22 3.42
C ASP A 871 -1.97 -45.72 3.77
N SER A 872 -3.11 -45.04 3.59
CA SER A 872 -3.26 -43.62 3.93
C SER A 872 -3.59 -43.38 5.41
N THR A 873 -3.78 -44.43 6.21
CA THR A 873 -4.27 -44.35 7.60
C THR A 873 -3.23 -44.73 8.65
N GLY A 874 -2.08 -45.24 8.22
CA GLY A 874 -1.00 -45.70 9.10
C GLY A 874 -1.40 -46.92 9.93
N ASP A 875 -2.44 -47.64 9.50
CA ASP A 875 -3.01 -48.78 10.23
C ASP A 875 -2.26 -50.09 9.96
N SER A 876 -1.19 -50.04 9.15
CA SER A 876 -0.28 -51.16 8.89
C SER A 876 -0.99 -52.33 8.17
N HIS A 877 -1.74 -52.00 7.11
CA HIS A 877 -2.35 -52.98 6.21
C HIS A 877 -2.03 -52.69 4.73
N GLY A 878 -2.04 -53.75 3.91
CA GLY A 878 -2.08 -53.63 2.46
C GLY A 878 -3.50 -53.27 2.00
N TYR A 879 -3.60 -52.41 1.00
CA TYR A 879 -4.85 -51.93 0.43
C TYR A 879 -5.00 -52.36 -1.02
N GLY A 880 -6.17 -52.88 -1.38
CA GLY A 880 -6.52 -53.23 -2.75
C GLY A 880 -7.80 -52.51 -3.18
N PRO A 881 -8.00 -52.23 -4.48
CA PRO A 881 -9.27 -51.69 -4.95
C PRO A 881 -10.39 -52.71 -4.79
N ASN A 882 -11.60 -52.22 -4.54
CA ASN A 882 -12.84 -52.99 -4.72
C ASN A 882 -13.42 -52.77 -6.13
N THR A 883 -14.60 -53.32 -6.41
CA THR A 883 -15.27 -53.21 -7.73
C THR A 883 -15.70 -51.78 -8.10
N SER A 884 -15.72 -50.85 -7.15
CA SER A 884 -15.98 -49.41 -7.38
C SER A 884 -14.69 -48.59 -7.42
N ASN A 885 -13.53 -49.26 -7.54
CA ASN A 885 -12.20 -48.67 -7.50
C ASN A 885 -11.86 -47.92 -6.20
N VAL A 886 -12.52 -48.28 -5.09
CA VAL A 886 -12.21 -47.72 -3.77
C VAL A 886 -11.20 -48.62 -3.08
N CYS A 887 -10.11 -48.05 -2.58
CA CYS A 887 -9.07 -48.77 -1.86
C CYS A 887 -9.56 -49.20 -0.48
N THR A 888 -9.53 -50.50 -0.20
CA THR A 888 -10.00 -51.11 1.06
C THR A 888 -9.05 -52.22 1.51
N TYR A 889 -9.13 -52.59 2.78
CA TYR A 889 -8.34 -53.68 3.38
C TYR A 889 -9.22 -54.91 3.69
N ASN A 890 -8.62 -56.10 3.89
CA ASN A 890 -9.30 -57.40 4.12
C ASN A 890 -10.17 -57.89 2.94
N THR A 891 -11.22 -58.68 3.20
CA THR A 891 -12.05 -59.36 2.16
C THR A 891 -12.78 -58.42 1.18
N GLY A 892 -12.58 -57.11 1.29
CA GLY A 892 -13.12 -56.10 0.36
C GLY A 892 -12.11 -55.60 -0.69
N GLY A 893 -10.80 -55.71 -0.44
CA GLY A 893 -9.76 -55.24 -1.36
C GLY A 893 -9.13 -56.39 -2.14
N ALA A 894 -9.11 -56.30 -3.46
CA ALA A 894 -8.51 -57.34 -4.31
C ALA A 894 -7.00 -57.11 -4.46
N GLY A 895 -6.24 -58.20 -4.37
CA GLY A 895 -4.80 -58.22 -4.67
C GLY A 895 -3.89 -57.47 -3.70
N LEU A 896 -4.37 -57.09 -2.51
CA LEU A 896 -3.53 -56.48 -1.47
C LEU A 896 -2.37 -57.40 -1.04
N GLY A 897 -1.19 -56.82 -0.81
CA GLY A 897 -0.07 -57.55 -0.24
C GLY A 897 -0.31 -57.91 1.22
N ASN A 898 0.04 -59.14 1.63
CA ASN A 898 -0.20 -59.57 3.02
C ASN A 898 0.77 -58.91 3.99
N THR A 899 0.25 -58.51 5.15
CA THR A 899 0.99 -57.75 6.16
C THR A 899 1.38 -58.61 7.36
N GLY A 900 2.48 -58.22 8.02
CA GLY A 900 2.82 -58.80 9.31
C GLY A 900 4.19 -58.40 9.83
N VAL A 901 4.77 -59.25 10.69
CA VAL A 901 5.94 -58.93 11.54
C VAL A 901 7.30 -59.21 10.87
N GLY A 902 7.33 -59.59 9.60
CA GLY A 902 8.53 -59.95 8.84
C GLY A 902 8.46 -59.41 7.41
N GLY A 903 9.14 -60.05 6.46
CA GLY A 903 9.14 -59.63 5.05
C GLY A 903 7.76 -59.79 4.43
N SER A 904 7.14 -58.66 4.09
CA SER A 904 5.74 -58.61 3.65
C SER A 904 5.58 -58.81 2.14
N GLY A 905 4.44 -59.35 1.70
CA GLY A 905 4.20 -59.69 0.29
C GLY A 905 3.92 -58.47 -0.58
N GLY A 906 4.29 -58.53 -1.86
CA GLY A 906 3.98 -57.48 -2.83
C GLY A 906 2.49 -57.43 -3.21
N GLY A 907 2.02 -56.31 -3.74
CA GLY A 907 0.65 -56.19 -4.26
C GLY A 907 0.45 -56.94 -5.59
N GLY A 908 -0.79 -57.29 -5.93
CA GLY A 908 -1.18 -57.95 -7.19
C GLY A 908 -2.32 -57.23 -7.92
N ASN A 909 -2.25 -57.19 -9.26
CA ASN A 909 -3.32 -56.64 -10.10
C ASN A 909 -3.48 -57.46 -11.39
N GLY A 910 -2.52 -57.36 -12.31
CA GLY A 910 -2.45 -58.17 -13.52
C GLY A 910 -1.73 -59.49 -13.32
N GLY A 911 -0.58 -59.42 -12.65
CA GLY A 911 0.17 -60.53 -12.07
C GLY A 911 -0.04 -60.59 -10.55
N ALA A 912 0.26 -61.74 -9.95
CA ALA A 912 0.37 -61.86 -8.51
C ALA A 912 1.60 -61.09 -7.99
N GLY A 913 1.50 -60.53 -6.79
CA GLY A 913 2.67 -60.04 -6.08
C GLY A 913 3.59 -61.20 -5.69
N GLY A 914 4.88 -60.93 -5.62
CA GLY A 914 5.87 -61.87 -5.09
C GLY A 914 5.72 -62.05 -3.59
N ASP A 915 6.03 -63.25 -3.12
CA ASP A 915 6.10 -63.56 -1.70
C ASP A 915 7.26 -62.79 -1.04
N GLY A 916 6.98 -62.16 0.09
CA GLY A 916 8.03 -61.73 1.02
C GLY A 916 8.54 -62.94 1.82
N THR A 917 9.59 -62.75 2.60
CA THR A 917 10.23 -63.86 3.34
C THR A 917 9.28 -64.60 4.28
N ASP A 918 8.27 -63.90 4.81
CA ASP A 918 7.35 -64.43 5.82
C ASP A 918 5.88 -64.40 5.38
N TYR A 919 5.53 -63.57 4.41
CA TYR A 919 4.15 -63.36 3.99
C TYR A 919 3.99 -63.45 2.47
N ALA A 920 2.97 -64.21 2.06
CA ALA A 920 2.65 -64.39 0.66
C ALA A 920 2.27 -63.06 -0.02
N GLY A 921 2.60 -62.94 -1.30
CA GLY A 921 2.17 -61.84 -2.15
C GLY A 921 0.66 -61.79 -2.33
N GLY A 922 0.17 -60.64 -2.78
CA GLY A 922 -1.21 -60.42 -3.16
C GLY A 922 -1.57 -61.26 -4.38
N SER A 923 -2.74 -61.91 -4.35
CA SER A 923 -3.24 -62.65 -5.51
C SER A 923 -3.51 -61.72 -6.69
N VAL A 924 -3.55 -62.28 -7.91
CA VAL A 924 -4.04 -61.54 -9.09
C VAL A 924 -5.42 -60.93 -8.78
N ASN A 925 -5.60 -59.64 -9.10
CA ASN A 925 -6.89 -58.98 -8.99
C ASN A 925 -7.78 -59.43 -10.16
N THR A 926 -8.67 -60.38 -9.90
CA THR A 926 -9.62 -60.91 -10.90
C THR A 926 -10.79 -59.97 -11.18
N ASP A 927 -11.05 -59.00 -10.30
CA ASP A 927 -12.13 -58.03 -10.48
C ASP A 927 -11.73 -56.95 -11.49
N ASN A 928 -10.43 -56.74 -11.70
CA ASN A 928 -9.94 -55.87 -12.76
C ASN A 928 -9.89 -56.63 -14.10
N SER A 929 -10.68 -56.17 -15.07
CA SER A 929 -10.82 -56.86 -16.36
C SER A 929 -9.53 -56.80 -17.21
N ASN A 930 -9.12 -57.93 -17.79
CA ASN A 930 -8.02 -57.95 -18.77
C ASN A 930 -8.35 -57.19 -20.06
N THR A 931 -9.63 -57.00 -20.36
CA THR A 931 -10.10 -56.41 -21.63
C THR A 931 -10.58 -54.97 -21.47
N ALA A 932 -10.88 -54.54 -20.25
CA ALA A 932 -11.27 -53.18 -19.93
C ALA A 932 -10.82 -52.86 -18.48
N PRO A 933 -9.51 -52.75 -18.25
CA PRO A 933 -8.97 -52.56 -16.92
C PRO A 933 -9.27 -51.13 -16.43
N THR A 934 -9.88 -50.99 -15.26
CA THR A 934 -10.30 -49.70 -14.70
C THR A 934 -9.99 -49.55 -13.22
N LEU A 935 -9.32 -50.53 -12.62
CA LEU A 935 -9.01 -50.52 -11.18
C LEU A 935 -7.56 -50.12 -10.94
N TYR A 936 -7.31 -49.46 -9.80
CA TYR A 936 -5.97 -49.13 -9.31
C TYR A 936 -5.13 -50.40 -9.08
N GLY A 937 -3.81 -50.25 -9.06
CA GLY A 937 -2.91 -51.21 -8.47
C GLY A 937 -3.14 -51.31 -6.96
N ALA A 938 -2.98 -52.51 -6.42
CA ALA A 938 -2.95 -52.75 -4.99
C ALA A 938 -1.59 -52.33 -4.39
N SER A 939 -1.62 -51.90 -3.13
CA SER A 939 -0.40 -51.62 -2.38
C SER A 939 0.32 -52.91 -1.99
N GLY A 940 1.62 -52.79 -1.77
CA GLY A 940 2.39 -53.81 -1.07
C GLY A 940 1.91 -53.98 0.38
N GLY A 941 2.29 -55.11 0.97
CA GLY A 941 2.08 -55.34 2.39
C GLY A 941 2.97 -54.43 3.23
N THR A 942 2.48 -54.06 4.41
CA THR A 942 3.21 -53.22 5.38
C THR A 942 3.92 -54.08 6.43
N SER A 943 5.01 -53.57 7.01
CA SER A 943 5.71 -54.21 8.13
C SER A 943 5.93 -53.23 9.29
N TYR A 944 5.26 -53.47 10.43
CA TYR A 944 5.41 -52.73 11.72
C TYR A 944 5.54 -51.20 11.59
N GLY A 945 4.61 -50.55 10.87
CA GLY A 945 4.59 -49.09 10.67
C GLY A 945 5.46 -48.58 9.51
N VAL A 946 6.00 -49.48 8.68
CA VAL A 946 6.58 -49.17 7.36
C VAL A 946 5.51 -49.47 6.29
N ALA A 947 5.13 -48.44 5.54
CA ALA A 947 4.13 -48.56 4.47
C ALA A 947 4.68 -49.40 3.31
N GLY A 948 3.86 -50.26 2.74
CA GLY A 948 4.18 -50.94 1.48
C GLY A 948 4.14 -49.97 0.31
N GLY A 949 4.79 -50.36 -0.78
CA GLY A 949 4.81 -49.59 -2.01
C GLY A 949 3.40 -49.27 -2.51
N ILE A 950 3.20 -48.06 -3.02
CA ILE A 950 1.90 -47.59 -3.50
C ILE A 950 1.57 -48.30 -4.82
N GLY A 951 0.33 -48.76 -4.99
CA GLY A 951 -0.08 -49.35 -6.26
C GLY A 951 -0.10 -48.32 -7.39
N GLY A 952 0.12 -48.75 -8.63
CA GLY A 952 0.01 -47.88 -9.80
C GLY A 952 -1.41 -47.37 -10.03
N GLY A 953 -1.55 -46.25 -10.72
CA GLY A 953 -2.81 -45.57 -10.96
C GLY A 953 -3.63 -46.12 -12.14
N VAL A 954 -4.53 -45.29 -12.67
CA VAL A 954 -5.36 -45.60 -13.84
C VAL A 954 -5.15 -44.54 -14.94
N VAL A 955 -4.94 -45.01 -16.17
CA VAL A 955 -4.99 -44.19 -17.38
C VAL A 955 -6.04 -44.77 -18.31
N ARG A 956 -7.14 -44.05 -18.51
CA ARG A 956 -8.22 -44.39 -19.44
C ARG A 956 -8.29 -43.35 -20.55
N LEU A 957 -8.16 -43.81 -21.79
CA LEU A 957 -8.21 -43.01 -23.00
C LEU A 957 -9.23 -43.60 -23.98
N ASP A 958 -10.42 -43.01 -24.07
CA ASP A 958 -11.41 -43.36 -25.08
C ASP A 958 -11.41 -42.32 -26.21
N ILE A 959 -10.97 -42.75 -27.38
CA ILE A 959 -10.70 -41.91 -28.54
C ILE A 959 -11.52 -42.45 -29.72
N THR A 960 -12.32 -41.63 -30.35
CA THR A 960 -13.14 -42.06 -31.51
C THR A 960 -12.37 -41.99 -32.83
N GLY A 961 -11.45 -41.03 -32.98
CA GLY A 961 -10.61 -40.87 -34.17
C GLY A 961 -9.21 -41.48 -34.02
N THR A 962 -8.20 -40.72 -34.42
CA THR A 962 -6.80 -41.19 -34.44
C THR A 962 -6.12 -40.96 -33.10
N PHE A 963 -5.48 -42.00 -32.56
CA PHE A 963 -4.50 -41.90 -31.48
C PHE A 963 -3.08 -42.03 -32.04
N THR A 964 -2.28 -40.96 -31.99
CA THR A 964 -0.86 -40.97 -32.35
C THR A 964 0.00 -41.01 -31.09
N HIS A 965 0.60 -42.17 -30.79
CA HIS A 965 1.40 -42.37 -29.59
C HIS A 965 2.90 -42.37 -29.87
N ASN A 966 3.58 -41.26 -29.54
CA ASN A 966 5.04 -41.18 -29.57
C ASN A 966 5.69 -40.89 -28.21
N GLY A 967 4.92 -40.54 -27.18
CA GLY A 967 5.40 -40.28 -25.82
C GLY A 967 5.40 -41.50 -24.90
N THR A 968 5.32 -41.28 -23.60
CA THR A 968 5.30 -42.33 -22.56
C THR A 968 3.97 -42.31 -21.81
N ILE A 969 3.37 -43.48 -21.59
CA ILE A 969 2.22 -43.66 -20.69
C ILE A 969 2.60 -44.72 -19.65
N ARG A 970 2.61 -44.34 -18.38
CA ARG A 970 3.01 -45.21 -17.27
C ARG A 970 2.00 -45.19 -16.12
N ALA A 971 1.85 -46.33 -15.44
CA ALA A 971 1.08 -46.48 -14.21
C ALA A 971 1.73 -47.58 -13.34
N ASP A 972 3.01 -47.43 -13.05
CA ASP A 972 3.86 -48.36 -12.32
C ASP A 972 3.57 -48.30 -10.81
N GLY A 973 3.76 -49.43 -10.14
CA GLY A 973 3.71 -49.52 -8.69
C GLY A 973 5.02 -49.04 -8.05
N GLY A 974 4.91 -48.40 -6.90
CA GLY A 974 6.05 -47.91 -6.13
C GLY A 974 6.77 -49.01 -5.40
N ASP A 975 8.05 -48.77 -5.12
CA ASP A 975 8.90 -49.67 -4.35
C ASP A 975 8.46 -49.73 -2.88
N GLY A 976 8.75 -50.84 -2.21
CA GLY A 976 8.63 -50.94 -0.77
C GLY A 976 9.67 -50.06 -0.06
N ASP A 977 9.30 -49.54 1.11
CA ASP A 977 10.19 -48.78 1.99
C ASP A 977 10.84 -49.66 3.07
N TRP A 978 11.94 -49.17 3.66
CA TRP A 978 12.71 -49.80 4.73
C TRP A 978 13.13 -48.77 5.80
N ARG A 979 12.98 -49.11 7.09
CA ARG A 979 13.48 -48.28 8.21
C ARG A 979 14.67 -48.91 8.94
N PRO A 980 15.73 -48.16 9.25
CA PRO A 980 16.95 -48.65 9.91
C PRO A 980 16.83 -48.92 11.42
N ASN A 981 15.62 -49.13 11.97
CA ASN A 981 15.50 -49.41 13.40
C ASN A 981 15.98 -50.84 13.74
N ASN A 982 16.19 -51.12 15.04
CA ASN A 982 16.76 -52.37 15.59
C ASN A 982 16.05 -53.69 15.20
N LEU A 983 15.02 -53.66 14.35
CA LEU A 983 14.21 -54.80 13.95
C LEU A 983 14.37 -55.23 12.47
N TYR A 984 15.09 -54.46 11.64
CA TYR A 984 15.55 -54.88 10.29
C TYR A 984 14.47 -55.43 9.32
N ARG A 985 13.39 -54.68 9.06
CA ARG A 985 12.19 -55.19 8.35
C ARG A 985 11.88 -54.44 7.05
N ALA A 986 11.50 -55.17 6.01
CA ALA A 986 11.13 -54.62 4.71
C ALA A 986 9.63 -54.76 4.39
N SER A 987 9.13 -53.76 3.66
CA SER A 987 7.77 -53.76 3.12
C SER A 987 7.72 -54.28 1.68
N GLY A 988 6.56 -54.78 1.25
CA GLY A 988 6.36 -55.27 -0.12
C GLY A 988 6.21 -54.13 -1.14
N GLY A 989 6.55 -54.39 -2.40
CA GLY A 989 6.33 -53.46 -3.52
C GLY A 989 4.87 -53.37 -3.95
N GLY A 990 4.45 -52.21 -4.48
CA GLY A 990 3.11 -51.99 -5.04
C GLY A 990 2.94 -52.63 -6.41
N SER A 991 1.76 -53.12 -6.74
CA SER A 991 1.50 -53.66 -8.10
C SER A 991 1.36 -52.56 -9.13
N GLY A 992 1.65 -52.86 -10.39
CA GLY A 992 1.29 -52.02 -11.52
C GLY A 992 -0.22 -51.76 -11.62
N GLY A 993 -0.56 -50.60 -12.18
CA GLY A 993 -1.90 -50.07 -12.37
C GLY A 993 -2.61 -50.58 -13.62
N SER A 994 -3.48 -49.73 -14.18
CA SER A 994 -4.30 -50.05 -15.35
C SER A 994 -4.16 -48.99 -16.44
N ILE A 995 -3.85 -49.43 -17.66
CA ILE A 995 -3.93 -48.60 -18.87
C ILE A 995 -5.00 -49.20 -19.79
N TYR A 996 -6.03 -48.41 -20.12
CA TYR A 996 -7.12 -48.77 -21.02
C TYR A 996 -7.24 -47.75 -22.15
N VAL A 997 -7.11 -48.20 -23.39
CA VAL A 997 -7.19 -47.36 -24.58
C VAL A 997 -8.24 -47.92 -25.54
N THR A 998 -9.15 -47.07 -26.01
CA THR A 998 -10.00 -47.34 -27.17
C THR A 998 -9.71 -46.29 -28.24
N THR A 999 -9.53 -46.69 -29.50
CA THR A 999 -9.20 -45.78 -30.60
C THR A 999 -9.82 -46.22 -31.92
N GLY A 1000 -10.14 -45.29 -32.83
CA GLY A 1000 -10.45 -45.63 -34.21
C GLY A 1000 -9.19 -46.09 -34.94
N THR A 1001 -8.24 -45.18 -35.11
CA THR A 1001 -6.94 -45.49 -35.73
C THR A 1001 -5.79 -45.31 -34.75
N PHE A 1002 -5.07 -46.37 -34.46
CA PHE A 1002 -3.80 -46.31 -33.74
C PHE A 1002 -2.65 -45.96 -34.71
N SER A 1003 -1.75 -45.08 -34.29
CA SER A 1003 -0.54 -44.66 -35.01
C SER A 1003 0.58 -44.32 -34.03
N GLY A 1004 1.80 -44.10 -34.53
CA GLY A 1004 2.98 -43.76 -33.73
C GLY A 1004 4.13 -44.75 -33.89
N THR A 1005 5.34 -44.30 -33.58
CA THR A 1005 6.59 -45.03 -33.88
C THR A 1005 7.47 -45.26 -32.65
N PHE A 1006 7.40 -44.36 -31.66
CA PHE A 1006 8.34 -44.33 -30.53
C PHE A 1006 7.66 -44.36 -29.15
N GLY A 1007 6.34 -44.57 -29.12
CA GLY A 1007 5.59 -44.59 -27.86
C GLY A 1007 6.02 -45.71 -26.91
N SER A 1008 5.71 -45.58 -25.62
CA SER A 1008 5.91 -46.64 -24.63
C SER A 1008 4.76 -46.72 -23.61
N PHE A 1009 4.43 -47.95 -23.21
CA PHE A 1009 3.49 -48.27 -22.13
C PHE A 1009 4.26 -48.96 -20.98
N SER A 1010 4.00 -48.56 -19.75
CA SER A 1010 4.52 -49.24 -18.54
C SER A 1010 3.44 -49.37 -17.47
N VAL A 1011 3.27 -50.57 -16.93
CA VAL A 1011 2.50 -50.85 -15.70
C VAL A 1011 3.29 -51.86 -14.87
N ALA A 1012 4.56 -51.57 -14.62
CA ALA A 1012 5.47 -52.41 -13.86
C ALA A 1012 5.05 -52.50 -12.39
N GLY A 1013 5.35 -53.64 -11.75
CA GLY A 1013 5.30 -53.74 -10.30
C GLY A 1013 6.56 -53.15 -9.65
N GLY A 1014 6.41 -52.52 -8.49
CA GLY A 1014 7.52 -51.98 -7.71
C GLY A 1014 8.35 -53.07 -7.06
N LEU A 1015 9.59 -52.74 -6.72
CA LEU A 1015 10.52 -53.63 -6.01
C LEU A 1015 10.09 -53.81 -4.55
N GLY A 1016 10.34 -54.99 -3.99
CA GLY A 1016 10.30 -55.16 -2.54
C GLY A 1016 11.49 -54.47 -1.86
N ALA A 1017 11.30 -53.97 -0.64
CA ALA A 1017 12.42 -53.42 0.13
C ALA A 1017 13.39 -54.53 0.58
N ILE A 1018 14.66 -54.15 0.79
CA ILE A 1018 15.70 -55.05 1.31
C ILE A 1018 15.83 -54.85 2.82
N GLY A 1019 15.67 -55.91 3.60
CA GLY A 1019 15.86 -55.89 5.04
C GLY A 1019 17.35 -55.90 5.40
N GLY A 1020 17.87 -54.81 5.95
CA GLY A 1020 19.29 -54.75 6.33
C GLY A 1020 19.61 -55.66 7.52
N GLY A 1021 20.23 -56.82 7.36
CA GLY A 1021 20.63 -57.72 8.47
C GLY A 1021 21.93 -58.47 8.18
N THR A 1022 22.57 -59.09 9.16
CA THR A 1022 23.78 -59.92 8.92
C THR A 1022 23.46 -61.16 8.09
N PRO A 1023 24.43 -61.74 7.34
CA PRO A 1023 24.17 -62.81 6.36
C PRO A 1023 23.39 -63.99 6.97
N GLY A 1024 22.15 -64.19 6.52
CA GLY A 1024 21.33 -65.36 6.86
C GLY A 1024 20.03 -65.11 7.63
N GLY A 1025 19.58 -63.85 7.79
CA GLY A 1025 18.28 -63.52 8.40
C GLY A 1025 17.75 -62.18 7.92
N HIS A 1026 17.45 -62.09 6.62
CA HIS A 1026 16.87 -60.91 6.00
C HIS A 1026 15.34 -61.07 5.95
N ASP A 1027 14.61 -60.07 6.44
CA ASP A 1027 13.14 -59.98 6.32
C ASP A 1027 12.83 -59.13 5.07
N ASP A 1028 13.04 -59.68 3.87
CA ASP A 1028 12.90 -58.97 2.59
C ASP A 1028 11.44 -58.92 2.11
N GLY A 1029 11.07 -57.78 1.52
CA GLY A 1029 9.75 -57.57 0.94
C GLY A 1029 9.61 -58.29 -0.40
N GLY A 1030 8.43 -58.84 -0.67
CA GLY A 1030 8.07 -59.36 -1.97
C GLY A 1030 7.81 -58.22 -2.96
N SER A 1031 8.16 -58.42 -4.23
CA SER A 1031 7.97 -57.39 -5.27
C SER A 1031 6.54 -57.35 -5.79
N GLY A 1032 6.07 -56.19 -6.25
CA GLY A 1032 4.72 -56.03 -6.80
C GLY A 1032 4.53 -56.77 -8.13
N GLY A 1033 3.33 -57.29 -8.37
CA GLY A 1033 2.94 -57.87 -9.65
C GLY A 1033 2.74 -56.81 -10.74
N GLY A 1034 2.96 -57.19 -11.99
CA GLY A 1034 2.68 -56.31 -13.13
C GLY A 1034 1.19 -55.98 -13.26
N GLY A 1035 0.89 -54.82 -13.84
CA GLY A 1035 -0.47 -54.31 -14.02
C GLY A 1035 -1.18 -54.83 -15.27
N ARG A 1036 -2.16 -54.07 -15.78
CA ARG A 1036 -2.94 -54.43 -16.97
C ARG A 1036 -2.88 -53.33 -18.04
N VAL A 1037 -2.58 -53.72 -19.27
CA VAL A 1037 -2.68 -52.85 -20.46
C VAL A 1037 -3.69 -53.45 -21.43
N ALA A 1038 -4.69 -52.69 -21.84
CA ALA A 1038 -5.65 -53.09 -22.87
C ALA A 1038 -5.82 -52.00 -23.94
N VAL A 1039 -5.68 -52.35 -25.22
CA VAL A 1039 -5.84 -51.45 -26.36
C VAL A 1039 -6.84 -52.04 -27.37
N HIS A 1040 -7.98 -51.38 -27.56
CA HIS A 1040 -8.94 -51.67 -28.63
C HIS A 1040 -8.77 -50.65 -29.75
N TYR A 1041 -8.69 -51.12 -31.00
CA TYR A 1041 -8.43 -50.26 -32.15
C TYR A 1041 -9.15 -50.76 -33.40
N ALA A 1042 -9.66 -49.89 -34.28
CA ALA A 1042 -10.21 -50.36 -35.55
C ALA A 1042 -9.11 -50.63 -36.59
N THR A 1043 -8.10 -49.76 -36.66
CA THR A 1043 -6.94 -49.89 -37.55
C THR A 1043 -5.65 -49.55 -36.81
N ASP A 1044 -4.60 -50.38 -36.94
CA ASP A 1044 -3.23 -50.02 -36.55
C ASP A 1044 -2.46 -49.64 -37.81
N SER A 1045 -2.25 -48.34 -38.00
CA SER A 1045 -1.59 -47.78 -39.19
C SER A 1045 -0.06 -47.83 -39.13
N SER A 1046 0.53 -48.04 -37.94
CA SER A 1046 1.97 -48.02 -37.74
C SER A 1046 2.56 -49.38 -37.39
N SER A 1047 1.72 -50.41 -37.21
CA SER A 1047 2.09 -51.76 -36.73
C SER A 1047 2.71 -51.79 -35.33
N PHE A 1048 2.61 -50.70 -34.58
CA PHE A 1048 3.21 -50.53 -33.26
C PHE A 1048 2.71 -51.58 -32.26
N LEU A 1049 1.41 -51.87 -32.27
CA LEU A 1049 0.79 -52.75 -31.27
C LEU A 1049 1.24 -54.21 -31.40
N SER A 1050 1.63 -54.63 -32.61
CA SER A 1050 2.12 -55.99 -32.87
C SER A 1050 3.49 -56.30 -32.24
N GLY A 1051 4.26 -55.27 -31.89
CA GLY A 1051 5.58 -55.39 -31.27
C GLY A 1051 5.57 -55.44 -29.74
N LEU A 1052 4.43 -55.18 -29.10
CA LEU A 1052 4.31 -55.15 -27.64
C LEU A 1052 4.25 -56.56 -27.06
N THR A 1053 4.83 -56.74 -25.86
CA THR A 1053 4.75 -57.99 -25.10
C THR A 1053 4.38 -57.71 -23.65
N ALA A 1054 3.65 -58.61 -23.00
CA ALA A 1054 3.25 -58.44 -21.59
C ALA A 1054 4.46 -58.25 -20.66
N ALA A 1055 5.55 -58.98 -20.87
CA ALA A 1055 6.79 -58.83 -20.09
C ALA A 1055 7.51 -57.50 -20.35
N GLY A 1056 7.25 -56.84 -21.48
CA GLY A 1056 7.85 -55.55 -21.81
C GLY A 1056 7.07 -54.35 -21.28
N VAL A 1057 5.75 -54.43 -21.21
CA VAL A 1057 4.88 -53.31 -20.78
C VAL A 1057 4.31 -53.49 -19.38
N ALA A 1058 4.26 -54.71 -18.85
CA ALA A 1058 3.70 -55.04 -17.55
C ALA A 1058 4.59 -56.04 -16.78
N PRO A 1059 5.92 -55.83 -16.68
CA PRO A 1059 6.77 -56.72 -15.90
C PRO A 1059 6.37 -56.69 -14.42
N GLY A 1060 6.50 -57.81 -13.72
CA GLY A 1060 6.49 -57.76 -12.26
C GLY A 1060 7.80 -57.16 -11.74
N GLY A 1061 7.78 -56.65 -10.51
CA GLY A 1061 8.97 -56.12 -9.86
C GLY A 1061 10.01 -57.22 -9.69
N ALA A 1062 11.28 -56.87 -9.87
CA ALA A 1062 12.38 -57.82 -9.80
C ALA A 1062 12.64 -58.28 -8.36
N ALA A 1063 12.90 -59.57 -8.17
CA ALA A 1063 13.29 -60.14 -6.88
C ALA A 1063 14.49 -59.40 -6.27
N GLN A 1064 14.40 -59.13 -4.97
CA GLN A 1064 15.48 -58.52 -4.18
C GLN A 1064 15.86 -59.47 -3.05
N ASP A 1065 17.11 -59.94 -3.08
CA ASP A 1065 17.68 -60.92 -2.15
C ASP A 1065 16.78 -62.16 -1.93
N SER A 1066 16.15 -62.29 -0.75
CA SER A 1066 15.29 -63.43 -0.43
C SER A 1066 13.79 -63.22 -0.71
N GLY A 1067 13.39 -62.02 -1.14
CA GLY A 1067 12.04 -61.72 -1.61
C GLY A 1067 11.81 -62.16 -3.06
N GLU A 1068 10.63 -62.71 -3.36
CA GLU A 1068 10.30 -63.18 -4.70
C GLU A 1068 9.93 -62.02 -5.65
N ALA A 1069 10.14 -62.26 -6.95
CA ALA A 1069 9.72 -61.36 -8.01
C ALA A 1069 8.20 -61.40 -8.16
N GLY A 1070 7.60 -60.28 -8.56
CA GLY A 1070 6.20 -60.26 -8.96
C GLY A 1070 6.00 -60.98 -10.30
N ASP A 1071 4.81 -61.54 -10.50
CA ASP A 1071 4.44 -62.11 -11.78
C ASP A 1071 4.22 -61.00 -12.83
N THR A 1072 4.48 -61.35 -14.10
CA THR A 1072 4.16 -60.48 -15.23
C THR A 1072 2.64 -60.27 -15.33
N GLY A 1073 2.25 -59.03 -15.59
CA GLY A 1073 0.87 -58.62 -15.80
C GLY A 1073 0.30 -59.03 -17.16
N THR A 1074 -0.75 -58.34 -17.59
CA THR A 1074 -1.46 -58.69 -18.83
C THR A 1074 -1.40 -57.58 -19.87
N LEU A 1075 -1.15 -57.96 -21.12
CA LEU A 1075 -1.34 -57.12 -22.31
C LEU A 1075 -2.46 -57.72 -23.16
N TYR A 1076 -3.46 -56.90 -23.49
CA TYR A 1076 -4.56 -57.25 -24.37
C TYR A 1076 -4.66 -56.25 -25.53
N THR A 1077 -4.57 -56.73 -26.77
CA THR A 1077 -4.79 -55.90 -27.96
C THR A 1077 -5.89 -56.53 -28.81
N ASN A 1078 -6.87 -55.73 -29.23
CA ASN A 1078 -8.03 -56.22 -29.98
C ASN A 1078 -8.36 -55.29 -31.13
N GLN A 1079 -8.29 -55.80 -32.35
CA GLN A 1079 -8.75 -55.06 -33.51
C GLN A 1079 -10.29 -55.14 -33.59
N THR A 1080 -10.97 -54.03 -33.31
CA THR A 1080 -12.44 -53.92 -33.43
C THR A 1080 -12.80 -53.69 -34.89
N ASN A 1081 -13.28 -54.72 -35.60
CA ASN A 1081 -13.74 -54.56 -36.98
C ASN A 1081 -14.86 -53.49 -37.04
N ASP A 1082 -14.71 -52.49 -37.91
CA ASP A 1082 -15.68 -51.40 -38.14
C ASP A 1082 -17.09 -51.91 -38.55
N PRO A 1083 -18.16 -51.11 -38.35
CA PRO A 1083 -19.53 -51.44 -38.76
C PRO A 1083 -19.68 -51.57 -40.30
N PRO A 1084 -20.66 -52.36 -40.79
CA PRO A 1084 -20.73 -52.81 -42.19
C PRO A 1084 -20.97 -51.67 -43.20
N VAL A 1085 -20.18 -51.63 -44.27
CA VAL A 1085 -20.38 -50.72 -45.41
C VAL A 1085 -21.22 -51.42 -46.49
N VAL A 1086 -22.38 -50.83 -46.85
CA VAL A 1086 -23.20 -51.31 -47.99
C VAL A 1086 -22.57 -50.81 -49.29
N THR A 1087 -21.97 -51.70 -50.07
CA THR A 1087 -21.14 -51.30 -51.23
C THR A 1087 -21.88 -51.31 -52.56
N VAL A 1088 -23.02 -52.01 -52.67
CA VAL A 1088 -23.86 -52.06 -53.88
C VAL A 1088 -25.32 -52.27 -53.46
N VAL A 1089 -26.24 -51.47 -54.02
CA VAL A 1089 -27.70 -51.72 -53.96
C VAL A 1089 -28.22 -51.84 -55.39
N THR A 1090 -28.89 -52.95 -55.70
CA THR A 1090 -29.53 -53.19 -57.00
C THR A 1090 -30.99 -53.59 -56.81
N HIS A 1091 -31.82 -53.29 -57.80
CA HIS A 1091 -33.20 -53.77 -57.86
C HIS A 1091 -33.52 -54.36 -59.23
N SER A 1092 -34.39 -55.37 -59.26
CA SER A 1092 -34.91 -55.98 -60.49
C SER A 1092 -36.44 -56.13 -60.39
N PRO A 1093 -37.22 -55.67 -61.38
CA PRO A 1093 -36.77 -54.99 -62.61
C PRO A 1093 -36.26 -53.56 -62.36
N PRO A 1094 -35.42 -52.99 -63.26
CA PRO A 1094 -34.86 -51.64 -63.12
C PRO A 1094 -35.90 -50.51 -63.30
N SER A 1095 -37.16 -50.82 -63.62
CA SER A 1095 -38.26 -49.87 -63.71
C SER A 1095 -39.58 -50.56 -63.35
N PRO A 1096 -39.86 -50.75 -62.05
CA PRO A 1096 -41.02 -51.50 -61.59
C PRO A 1096 -42.33 -50.70 -61.70
N PHE A 1097 -43.44 -51.37 -62.02
CA PHE A 1097 -44.80 -50.84 -61.98
C PHE A 1097 -45.53 -51.23 -60.68
N ILE A 1098 -46.73 -50.68 -60.47
CA ILE A 1098 -47.47 -50.73 -59.19
C ILE A 1098 -47.83 -52.14 -58.69
N ASP A 1099 -47.67 -53.16 -59.54
CA ASP A 1099 -47.96 -54.57 -59.24
C ASP A 1099 -46.76 -55.51 -59.49
N ASP A 1100 -45.57 -54.97 -59.74
CA ASP A 1100 -44.36 -55.78 -59.97
C ASP A 1100 -43.79 -56.31 -58.64
N VAL A 1101 -43.32 -57.56 -58.68
CA VAL A 1101 -42.50 -58.12 -57.58
C VAL A 1101 -41.08 -57.58 -57.74
N VAL A 1102 -40.71 -56.61 -56.90
CA VAL A 1102 -39.37 -56.02 -56.90
C VAL A 1102 -38.45 -56.81 -55.98
N THR A 1103 -37.36 -57.36 -56.53
CA THR A 1103 -36.29 -57.97 -55.72
C THR A 1103 -35.16 -56.95 -55.55
N ILE A 1104 -34.77 -56.72 -54.31
CA ILE A 1104 -33.72 -55.76 -53.94
C ILE A 1104 -32.59 -56.53 -53.30
N SER A 1105 -31.38 -56.27 -53.77
CA SER A 1105 -30.19 -56.97 -53.30
C SER A 1105 -29.12 -55.96 -52.92
N ALA A 1106 -28.59 -56.12 -51.73
CA ALA A 1106 -27.48 -55.35 -51.20
C ALA A 1106 -26.36 -56.29 -50.73
N THR A 1107 -25.11 -55.88 -50.92
CA THR A 1107 -23.94 -56.62 -50.44
C THR A 1107 -23.29 -55.86 -49.30
N ALA A 1108 -23.17 -56.50 -48.14
CA ALA A 1108 -22.44 -56.02 -46.97
C ALA A 1108 -21.08 -56.73 -46.86
N THR A 1109 -20.15 -56.15 -46.12
CA THR A 1109 -18.77 -56.63 -46.00
C THR A 1109 -18.57 -57.79 -45.01
N ASP A 1110 -19.59 -58.17 -44.22
CA ASP A 1110 -19.54 -59.33 -43.30
C ASP A 1110 -20.90 -60.02 -43.03
N ASP A 1111 -20.83 -61.08 -42.23
CA ASP A 1111 -21.91 -62.05 -41.97
C ASP A 1111 -22.81 -61.69 -40.77
N VAL A 1112 -22.59 -60.53 -40.12
CA VAL A 1112 -23.34 -60.10 -38.92
C VAL A 1112 -24.53 -59.17 -39.26
N GLY A 1113 -24.58 -58.65 -40.50
CA GLY A 1113 -25.84 -58.45 -41.22
C GLY A 1113 -26.48 -57.05 -41.19
N VAL A 1114 -27.12 -56.72 -42.32
CA VAL A 1114 -28.06 -55.59 -42.47
C VAL A 1114 -29.30 -55.87 -41.62
N THR A 1115 -29.55 -55.06 -40.58
CA THR A 1115 -30.66 -55.27 -39.64
C THR A 1115 -31.99 -54.71 -40.14
N GLU A 1116 -31.98 -53.77 -41.09
CA GLU A 1116 -33.17 -53.16 -41.68
C GLU A 1116 -32.87 -52.59 -43.08
N ILE A 1117 -33.78 -52.80 -44.05
CA ILE A 1117 -33.75 -52.15 -45.38
C ILE A 1117 -35.07 -51.40 -45.55
N LYS A 1118 -35.03 -50.06 -45.59
CA LYS A 1118 -36.20 -49.20 -45.81
C LYS A 1118 -36.25 -48.73 -47.26
N LEU A 1119 -37.38 -48.95 -47.93
CA LEU A 1119 -37.66 -48.35 -49.22
C LEU A 1119 -38.56 -47.14 -49.07
N TYR A 1120 -38.16 -46.05 -49.72
CA TYR A 1120 -39.00 -44.90 -49.96
C TYR A 1120 -39.30 -44.89 -51.46
N LEU A 1121 -40.57 -45.09 -51.79
CA LEU A 1121 -41.11 -44.98 -53.15
C LEU A 1121 -41.67 -43.57 -53.29
N ASP A 1122 -41.30 -42.85 -54.35
CA ASP A 1122 -41.97 -41.63 -54.79
C ASP A 1122 -43.13 -41.99 -55.73
#